data_AF-A0A8A7K6I1-F1
#
_entry.id   AF-A0A8A7K6I1-F1
#
_cell.length_a   1.000
_cell.length_b   1.000
_cell.length_c   1.000
_cell.angle_alpha   90.00
_cell.angle_beta   90.00
_cell.angle_gamma   90.00
#
_symmetry.space_group_name_H-M   'P 1'
#
loop_
_entity.id
_entity.type
_entity.pdbx_description
1 polymer ?
#
loop_
_entity_poly.entity_id
_entity_poly.type
_entity_poly.pdbx_seq_one_letter_code
_entity_poly.pdbx_strand_id
1 'polypeptide(L)'
;MEEKQKKLLEKAFEIDFQKTPLEIIEELAGEIDAESKVTVEEEIIEDSKKIVNYHIDDNLNRVMILSIAAGLPTKEFLKAENIYKDREKKTEEKGDSADKTEYKYYLEGSLLCGSLAQYAAIIAEGFVEHCQAETYNSIGLKKFLRFQGNEFLGLKIGLLYYLNDLYYEQRSMMKEILYSCEDCGLIKYGNISEEYRTYRGDKLNEGKIKKVLADIFKNCLEIEEKEAADLVEEQFDPGIVERKMRFIDRYELYEKKNREKNDKIVNYIFSENIPAQLFKQIGASYLVDEGLKKYNGDLRRKSLNQLEEIEEDKLKNFKEHDFEVFEPYVLLKEDANGSEAKNRLREKPKLNQLTDKMSYDYLSSLIKDIVMEINNKDHSLIKGLFQKSYSSRKDELIYLVKDRLVYSMYHKGLLKESAIEYSSDFLRNNPDLFQNTNKIYPLDRAVIKQFEKMRTVEITALWEWKLSADGIFLILGSQIDSEEVIKYHSSTGVFNNQREEIKLELDQPSQNKIYGSHGKPANYQKIYDHDYHYKEEGAYNFSSQQGAGFIILSTHKNPEQGIKIDGRDISGQYEEKDREEANIGGRTKTLRDTYFGENIILRDKKTTYGQLSGDLVYIYGPQKEDELIIEGFQNGDYGITLREKVRQPEDDKQPVTYTAYHKVRFDCVEFVDLKEMVIEKSIYEHSRVKIAGVIKDENAEKYRDYLEKEADPRIIITYDDDDSKILFKGIINDYNIDYKYFNYYLELWAVSYTILLDRERHTRVYQNQGTSYNQVCQKLSTANEKFNINFARSSAGEVPLVSEQYPLVLQHKETDWEFINRIASYLDQVLIVDDTKDDNETINIQLGFHSAQAVELNNDNWAKCKDTGPKNIIYQYYKVYQHEHFRSDHVFEVGKKVELLIDHKNNTTVEMGIIKNKIYLQKGILYSELTLAREENIKILNKQRKFLMEGRSYRAEVREVNQKHQAQVSFIDIEDDYQTDKAHWFPIDKPYTAAYSSPDIGDIVDIYFRNKNEKYATLKSSTTDEAREIEQNPADKTIRTPGGYIIKLNNGSIYIASPEEEAVLEITAEEIKMTSSDNQVVIKKGEIELKNEKGYGKLSKTGSEIGFGKKKVEINNGKVKFI
;
A
#
# COMPACT_ATOMS: atom_id res chain seq x y z
N MET A 1 -3.99 34.37 19.51
CA MET A 1 -4.68 33.08 19.70
C MET A 1 -6.18 33.19 19.41
N GLU A 2 -6.74 32.28 18.61
CA GLU A 2 -8.19 32.25 18.29
C GLU A 2 -9.05 31.58 19.38
N GLU A 3 -10.35 31.92 19.42
CA GLU A 3 -11.33 31.43 20.40
C GLU A 3 -11.45 29.89 20.47
N LYS A 4 -11.34 29.20 19.33
CA LYS A 4 -11.36 27.73 19.28
C LYS A 4 -10.10 27.11 19.90
N GLN A 5 -8.94 27.76 19.71
CA GLN A 5 -7.67 27.29 20.27
C GLN A 5 -7.65 27.45 21.78
N LYS A 6 -8.13 28.61 22.28
CA LYS A 6 -8.30 28.89 23.71
C LYS A 6 -9.13 27.81 24.40
N LYS A 7 -10.29 27.44 23.84
CA LYS A 7 -11.15 26.37 24.39
C LYS A 7 -10.50 24.99 24.44
N LEU A 8 -9.59 24.68 23.51
CA LEU A 8 -8.85 23.42 23.52
C LEU A 8 -7.78 23.42 24.62
N LEU A 9 -7.05 24.52 24.74
CA LEU A 9 -6.02 24.71 25.77
C LEU A 9 -6.63 24.80 27.17
N GLU A 10 -7.82 25.41 27.31
CA GLU A 10 -8.61 25.41 28.54
C GLU A 10 -8.91 23.99 29.02
N LYS A 11 -9.29 23.09 28.10
CA LYS A 11 -9.50 21.67 28.43
C LYS A 11 -8.20 20.92 28.74
N ALA A 12 -7.09 21.31 28.10
CA ALA A 12 -5.80 20.63 28.25
C ALA A 12 -5.12 20.96 29.57
N PHE A 13 -5.19 22.22 29.99
CA PHE A 13 -4.48 22.75 31.16
C PHE A 13 -5.37 23.04 32.36
N GLU A 14 -6.70 23.03 32.17
CA GLU A 14 -7.68 23.47 33.17
C GLU A 14 -7.47 24.94 33.61
N ILE A 15 -6.99 25.77 32.68
CA ILE A 15 -6.69 27.20 32.85
C ILE A 15 -7.60 28.00 31.93
N ASP A 16 -8.09 29.16 32.38
CA ASP A 16 -8.88 30.07 31.54
C ASP A 16 -7.98 30.83 30.54
N PHE A 17 -8.02 30.45 29.26
CA PHE A 17 -7.23 31.10 28.20
C PHE A 17 -7.89 32.37 27.62
N GLN A 18 -8.96 32.87 28.25
CA GLN A 18 -9.47 34.21 27.97
C GLN A 18 -8.68 35.31 28.68
N LYS A 19 -7.99 34.95 29.77
CA LYS A 19 -7.08 35.85 30.50
C LYS A 19 -5.77 36.06 29.73
N THR A 20 -5.11 37.17 30.00
CA THR A 20 -3.75 37.40 29.51
C THR A 20 -2.76 36.44 30.18
N PRO A 21 -1.60 36.14 29.56
CA PRO A 21 -0.55 35.32 30.18
C PRO A 21 -0.17 35.77 31.59
N LEU A 22 -0.12 37.09 31.85
CA LEU A 22 0.20 37.63 33.17
C LEU A 22 -0.88 37.31 34.20
N GLU A 23 -2.15 37.54 33.87
CA GLU A 23 -3.29 37.24 34.74
C GLU A 23 -3.38 35.74 35.07
N ILE A 24 -3.03 34.86 34.13
CA ILE A 24 -2.95 33.40 34.35
C ILE A 24 -1.86 33.07 35.38
N ILE A 25 -0.68 33.66 35.26
CA ILE A 25 0.43 33.42 36.19
C ILE A 25 0.13 33.99 37.58
N GLU A 26 -0.56 35.13 37.66
CA GLU A 26 -1.03 35.69 38.92
C GLU A 26 -2.08 34.81 39.60
N GLU A 27 -3.01 34.23 38.84
CA GLU A 27 -3.98 33.26 39.36
C GLU A 27 -3.27 32.01 39.91
N LEU A 28 -2.28 31.50 39.19
CA LEU A 28 -1.56 30.28 39.56
C LEU A 28 -0.46 30.50 40.60
N ALA A 29 -0.17 31.75 41.02
CA ALA A 29 0.95 32.05 41.91
C ALA A 29 0.90 31.23 43.22
N GLY A 30 -0.29 31.07 43.81
CA GLY A 30 -0.48 30.27 45.02
C GLY A 30 -0.23 28.77 44.83
N GLU A 31 -0.49 28.24 43.63
CA GLU A 31 -0.19 26.85 43.27
C GLU A 31 1.30 26.66 42.92
N ILE A 32 1.92 27.63 42.25
CA ILE A 32 3.35 27.59 41.93
C ILE A 32 4.21 27.49 43.19
N ASP A 33 3.78 28.17 44.26
CA ASP A 33 4.50 28.20 45.54
C ASP A 33 4.09 27.06 46.50
N ALA A 34 3.08 26.26 46.16
CA ALA A 34 2.57 25.20 47.02
C ALA A 34 3.39 23.90 46.91
N GLU A 35 3.56 23.21 48.04
CA GLU A 35 4.27 21.93 48.07
C GLU A 35 3.32 20.74 47.86
N SER A 36 3.61 19.92 46.85
CA SER A 36 2.92 18.63 46.65
C SER A 36 3.36 17.56 47.63
N LYS A 37 2.49 16.59 47.89
CA LYS A 37 2.86 15.30 48.47
C LYS A 37 2.82 14.21 47.40
N VAL A 38 3.99 13.72 46.99
CA VAL A 38 4.12 12.53 46.13
C VAL A 38 4.27 11.31 47.04
N THR A 39 3.40 10.33 46.86
CA THR A 39 3.40 9.05 47.60
C THR A 39 3.30 7.89 46.62
N VAL A 40 3.42 6.66 47.13
CA VAL A 40 3.47 5.44 46.33
C VAL A 40 2.86 4.27 47.09
N GLU A 41 2.08 3.46 46.40
CA GLU A 41 1.59 2.17 46.88
C GLU A 41 2.41 1.04 46.24
N GLU A 42 2.73 -0.02 47.00
CA GLU A 42 3.53 -1.15 46.53
C GLU A 42 2.73 -2.44 46.67
N GLU A 43 2.66 -3.21 45.58
CA GLU A 43 2.07 -4.54 45.56
C GLU A 43 3.13 -5.56 45.16
N ILE A 44 3.32 -6.58 46.00
CA ILE A 44 4.22 -7.71 45.72
C ILE A 44 3.37 -8.84 45.16
N ILE A 45 3.57 -9.16 43.87
CA ILE A 45 2.76 -10.16 43.17
C ILE A 45 3.44 -11.55 43.21
N GLU A 46 4.77 -11.59 43.14
CA GLU A 46 5.60 -12.80 43.15
C GLU A 46 6.94 -12.52 43.84
N ASP A 47 7.69 -13.55 44.23
CA ASP A 47 8.98 -13.45 44.94
C ASP A 47 10.05 -12.59 44.20
N SER A 48 9.81 -12.22 42.93
CA SER A 48 10.71 -11.40 42.10
C SER A 48 10.05 -10.21 41.36
N LYS A 49 8.77 -9.89 41.62
CA LYS A 49 8.05 -8.78 40.93
C LYS A 49 7.36 -7.82 41.89
N LYS A 50 7.68 -6.53 41.77
CA LYS A 50 7.12 -5.44 42.59
C LYS A 50 6.46 -4.38 41.71
N ILE A 51 5.18 -4.10 41.94
CA ILE A 51 4.47 -2.98 41.32
C ILE A 51 4.56 -1.77 42.23
N VAL A 52 4.91 -0.62 41.65
CA VAL A 52 4.95 0.69 42.31
C VAL A 52 3.97 1.63 41.64
N ASN A 53 2.88 1.95 42.33
CA ASN A 53 1.86 2.89 41.88
C ASN A 53 2.13 4.28 42.45
N TYR A 54 2.34 5.28 41.60
CA TYR A 54 2.54 6.66 42.05
C TYR A 54 1.21 7.38 42.33
N HIS A 55 1.20 8.22 43.37
CA HIS A 55 0.06 9.07 43.74
C HIS A 55 0.56 10.50 44.05
N ILE A 56 -0.17 11.51 43.58
CA ILE A 56 0.09 12.93 43.85
C ILE A 56 -1.20 13.59 44.34
N ASP A 57 -1.08 14.56 45.26
CA ASP A 57 -2.20 15.37 45.73
C ASP A 57 -2.74 16.29 44.61
N ASP A 58 -4.06 16.37 44.45
CA ASP A 58 -4.77 16.97 43.30
C ASP A 58 -4.63 18.49 43.20
N ASN A 59 -4.17 19.17 44.26
CA ASN A 59 -4.15 20.64 44.36
C ASN A 59 -3.17 21.35 43.39
N LEU A 60 -2.34 20.60 42.65
CA LEU A 60 -1.26 21.14 41.81
C LEU A 60 -1.36 20.72 40.33
N ASN A 61 -2.50 20.17 39.93
CA ASN A 61 -2.67 19.58 38.60
C ASN A 61 -2.43 20.60 37.48
N ARG A 62 -2.94 21.83 37.60
CA ARG A 62 -2.81 22.88 36.56
C ARG A 62 -1.37 23.29 36.32
N VAL A 63 -0.65 23.61 37.39
CA VAL A 63 0.77 24.00 37.33
C VAL A 63 1.64 22.85 36.83
N MET A 64 1.40 21.61 37.25
CA MET A 64 2.16 20.45 36.80
C MET A 64 1.98 20.19 35.30
N ILE A 65 0.75 20.20 34.78
CA ILE A 65 0.48 19.99 33.34
C ILE A 65 1.15 21.10 32.53
N LEU A 66 0.99 22.36 32.95
CA LEU A 66 1.60 23.51 32.27
C LEU A 66 3.13 23.45 32.29
N SER A 67 3.72 23.02 33.41
CA SER A 67 5.16 22.85 33.56
C SER A 67 5.70 21.74 32.66
N ILE A 68 5.01 20.60 32.55
CA ILE A 68 5.38 19.52 31.63
C ILE A 68 5.36 20.03 30.18
N ALA A 69 4.32 20.77 29.79
CA ALA A 69 4.18 21.35 28.46
C ALA A 69 5.29 22.35 28.11
N ALA A 70 5.62 23.22 29.08
CA ALA A 70 6.72 24.17 29.00
C ALA A 70 8.11 23.52 29.08
N GLY A 71 8.17 22.20 29.36
CA GLY A 71 9.43 21.47 29.50
C GLY A 71 10.18 21.76 30.79
N LEU A 72 9.49 22.20 31.85
CA LEU A 72 10.03 22.59 33.16
C LEU A 72 9.80 21.47 34.18
N PRO A 73 10.78 20.59 34.46
CA PRO A 73 10.64 19.59 35.51
C PRO A 73 10.62 20.25 36.89
N THR A 74 9.49 20.16 37.59
CA THR A 74 9.30 20.68 38.95
C THR A 74 9.93 19.76 40.02
N LYS A 75 9.81 20.11 41.30
CA LYS A 75 10.39 19.35 42.42
C LYS A 75 9.73 17.98 42.62
N GLU A 76 8.51 17.80 42.13
CA GLU A 76 7.70 16.57 42.14
C GLU A 76 8.44 15.41 41.46
N PHE A 77 9.07 15.67 40.32
CA PHE A 77 9.83 14.67 39.57
C PHE A 77 11.05 14.18 40.35
N LEU A 78 11.70 15.07 41.11
CA LEU A 78 12.79 14.68 42.01
C LEU A 78 12.28 13.84 43.19
N LYS A 79 11.09 14.14 43.73
CA LYS A 79 10.46 13.31 44.76
C LYS A 79 10.17 11.91 44.24
N ALA A 80 9.63 11.78 43.02
CA ALA A 80 9.39 10.49 42.37
C ALA A 80 10.70 9.70 42.14
N GLU A 81 11.76 10.36 41.67
CA GLU A 81 13.10 9.79 41.55
C GLU A 81 13.63 9.25 42.90
N ASN A 82 13.54 10.04 43.97
CA ASN A 82 14.07 9.66 45.29
C ASN A 82 13.30 8.50 45.92
N ILE A 83 11.98 8.47 45.75
CA ILE A 83 11.12 7.39 46.25
C ILE A 83 11.60 6.02 45.75
N TYR A 84 11.93 5.93 44.47
CA TYR A 84 12.47 4.70 43.89
C TYR A 84 13.88 4.38 44.40
N LYS A 85 14.78 5.36 44.43
CA LYS A 85 16.17 5.19 44.91
C LYS A 85 16.26 4.75 46.37
N ASP A 86 15.42 5.29 47.24
CA ASP A 86 15.40 4.92 48.66
C ASP A 86 14.92 3.46 48.88
N ARG A 87 14.14 2.92 47.94
CA ARG A 87 13.67 1.53 47.98
C ARG A 87 14.73 0.53 47.54
N GLU A 88 15.53 0.90 46.54
CA GLU A 88 16.71 0.14 46.13
C GLU A 88 17.69 0.00 47.31
N LYS A 89 18.04 1.12 47.96
CA LYS A 89 18.92 1.14 49.14
C LYS A 89 18.42 0.29 50.30
N LYS A 90 17.12 0.34 50.62
CA LYS A 90 16.50 -0.51 51.66
C LYS A 90 16.56 -2.01 51.33
N THR A 91 16.67 -2.37 50.05
CA THR A 91 16.84 -3.76 49.61
C THR A 91 18.30 -4.19 49.80
N GLU A 92 19.27 -3.31 49.55
CA GLU A 92 20.69 -3.55 49.81
C GLU A 92 21.05 -3.65 51.31
N GLU A 93 20.41 -2.83 52.16
CA GLU A 93 20.68 -2.79 53.61
C GLU A 93 20.17 -4.02 54.39
N LYS A 94 19.30 -4.85 53.82
CA LYS A 94 18.75 -6.06 54.48
C LYS A 94 19.71 -7.26 54.54
N GLY A 95 20.92 -7.15 53.99
CA GLY A 95 22.06 -7.98 54.42
C GLY A 95 22.03 -9.49 54.15
N ASP A 96 21.04 -10.05 53.45
CA ASP A 96 21.07 -11.47 53.06
C ASP A 96 21.91 -11.66 51.79
N SER A 97 23.21 -11.85 51.98
CA SER A 97 24.20 -12.10 50.93
C SER A 97 24.05 -13.46 50.21
N ALA A 98 22.96 -14.20 50.48
CA ALA A 98 22.66 -15.50 49.89
C ALA A 98 21.49 -15.50 48.89
N ASP A 99 20.65 -14.45 48.86
CA ASP A 99 19.54 -14.30 47.91
C ASP A 99 19.53 -12.87 47.34
N LYS A 100 20.45 -12.59 46.41
CA LYS A 100 20.29 -11.47 45.48
C LYS A 100 19.16 -11.79 44.50
N THR A 101 17.92 -11.76 44.99
CA THR A 101 16.76 -11.85 44.12
C THR A 101 16.63 -10.48 43.44
N GLU A 102 17.12 -10.37 42.21
CA GLU A 102 16.93 -9.18 41.38
C GLU A 102 15.43 -8.98 41.11
N TYR A 103 14.81 -8.04 41.83
CA TYR A 103 13.41 -7.70 41.61
C TYR A 103 13.24 -6.97 40.28
N LYS A 104 12.22 -7.36 39.51
CA LYS A 104 11.71 -6.58 38.38
C LYS A 104 10.74 -5.53 38.92
N TYR A 105 11.10 -4.26 38.82
CA TYR A 105 10.25 -3.14 39.21
C TYR A 105 9.32 -2.76 38.05
N TYR A 106 8.02 -2.72 38.33
CA TYR A 106 6.98 -2.26 37.41
C TYR A 106 6.39 -0.97 37.95
N LEU A 107 6.66 0.14 37.28
CA LEU A 107 6.18 1.47 37.65
C LEU A 107 4.86 1.74 36.93
N GLU A 108 3.79 1.93 37.68
CA GLU A 108 2.45 2.14 37.14
C GLU A 108 1.89 3.51 37.56
N GLY A 109 1.11 4.12 36.67
CA GLY A 109 0.50 5.41 36.95
C GLY A 109 -0.42 5.91 35.85
N SER A 110 -1.44 6.68 36.23
CA SER A 110 -2.33 7.34 35.28
C SER A 110 -2.23 8.86 35.33
N LEU A 111 -2.55 9.56 34.25
CA LEU A 111 -2.47 11.03 34.17
C LEU A 111 -1.08 11.53 34.62
N LEU A 112 -1.02 12.49 35.54
CA LEU A 112 0.23 13.03 36.08
C LEU A 112 1.08 11.96 36.79
N CYS A 113 0.46 10.97 37.44
CA CYS A 113 1.18 9.86 38.05
C CYS A 113 1.88 8.98 36.99
N GLY A 114 1.28 8.86 35.80
CA GLY A 114 1.91 8.24 34.65
C GLY A 114 3.15 9.01 34.18
N SER A 115 3.09 10.34 34.18
CA SER A 115 4.26 11.18 33.91
C SER A 115 5.37 10.96 34.95
N LEU A 116 5.04 10.88 36.24
CA LEU A 116 6.03 10.57 37.28
C LEU A 116 6.66 9.18 37.09
N ALA A 117 5.86 8.17 36.72
CA ALA A 117 6.33 6.82 36.43
C ALA A 117 7.27 6.78 35.21
N GLN A 118 6.94 7.48 34.11
CA GLN A 118 7.84 7.63 32.95
C GLN A 118 9.17 8.27 33.36
N TYR A 119 9.12 9.35 34.14
CA TYR A 119 10.33 10.04 34.58
C TYR A 119 11.23 9.14 35.42
N ALA A 120 10.65 8.47 36.42
CA ALA A 120 11.39 7.57 37.29
C ALA A 120 12.01 6.38 36.53
N ALA A 121 11.30 5.82 35.54
CA ALA A 121 11.81 4.73 34.71
C ALA A 121 13.03 5.14 33.87
N ILE A 122 12.99 6.32 33.24
CA ILE A 122 14.14 6.86 32.50
C ILE A 122 15.31 7.11 33.43
N ILE A 123 15.08 7.76 34.58
CA ILE A 123 16.17 8.07 35.52
C ILE A 123 16.79 6.81 36.11
N ALA A 124 16.03 5.73 36.29
CA ALA A 124 16.53 4.44 36.74
C ALA A 124 17.51 3.78 35.75
N GLU A 125 17.57 4.25 34.49
CA GLU A 125 18.40 3.64 33.47
C GLU A 125 19.90 3.78 33.81
N GLY A 126 20.56 2.62 33.96
CA GLY A 126 21.95 2.53 34.38
C GLY A 126 22.17 2.50 35.90
N PHE A 127 21.10 2.52 36.70
CA PHE A 127 21.16 2.21 38.14
C PHE A 127 20.54 0.83 38.43
N VAL A 128 19.43 0.48 37.76
CA VAL A 128 18.74 -0.79 37.97
C VAL A 128 18.61 -1.58 36.67
N GLU A 129 18.92 -2.88 36.72
CA GLU A 129 18.95 -3.75 35.54
C GLU A 129 17.54 -4.06 34.99
N HIS A 130 16.52 -4.09 35.85
CA HIS A 130 15.16 -4.51 35.52
C HIS A 130 14.08 -3.55 36.05
N CYS A 131 13.84 -2.47 35.30
CA CYS A 131 12.77 -1.49 35.55
C CYS A 131 11.93 -1.31 34.27
N GLN A 132 10.60 -1.44 34.38
CA GLN A 132 9.63 -1.20 33.31
C GLN A 132 8.58 -0.20 33.81
N ALA A 133 8.05 0.66 32.94
CA ALA A 133 6.89 1.50 33.24
C ALA A 133 5.71 1.18 32.31
N GLU A 134 4.51 1.12 32.90
CA GLU A 134 3.23 1.02 32.19
C GLU A 134 2.33 2.16 32.65
N THR A 135 1.92 3.04 31.73
CA THR A 135 1.20 4.27 32.09
C THR A 135 -0.12 4.42 31.34
N TYR A 136 -1.06 5.18 31.90
CA TYR A 136 -2.41 5.34 31.35
C TYR A 136 -2.83 6.81 31.28
N ASN A 137 -3.20 7.33 30.11
CA ASN A 137 -3.51 8.76 29.90
C ASN A 137 -2.43 9.72 30.43
N SER A 138 -1.17 9.31 30.41
CA SER A 138 -0.08 10.14 30.93
C SER A 138 0.08 11.43 30.14
N ILE A 139 0.53 12.50 30.81
CA ILE A 139 1.01 13.71 30.12
C ILE A 139 2.44 13.45 29.65
N GLY A 140 2.66 13.51 28.33
CA GLY A 140 3.92 13.10 27.71
C GLY A 140 5.13 13.97 28.05
N LEU A 141 6.27 13.34 28.31
CA LEU A 141 7.49 14.00 28.80
C LEU A 141 8.51 14.37 27.73
N LYS A 142 8.22 14.21 26.44
CA LYS A 142 9.21 14.45 25.36
C LYS A 142 9.83 15.86 25.39
N LYS A 143 9.10 16.87 25.87
CA LYS A 143 9.59 18.26 26.03
C LYS A 143 10.75 18.38 27.02
N PHE A 144 10.99 17.37 27.88
CA PHE A 144 12.15 17.33 28.76
C PHE A 144 13.45 16.97 28.03
N LEU A 145 13.39 16.47 26.78
CA LEU A 145 14.57 16.02 26.03
C LEU A 145 15.34 17.14 25.31
N ARG A 146 14.89 18.39 25.41
CA ARG A 146 15.57 19.55 24.79
C ARG A 146 15.34 20.83 25.58
N PHE A 147 16.36 21.66 25.69
CA PHE A 147 16.24 23.01 26.24
C PHE A 147 15.49 23.94 25.27
N GLN A 148 14.71 24.87 25.82
CA GLN A 148 13.90 25.85 25.08
C GLN A 148 14.22 27.30 25.45
N GLY A 149 15.05 27.55 26.47
CA GLY A 149 15.49 28.86 26.92
C GLY A 149 14.71 29.38 28.13
N ASN A 150 13.45 28.98 28.30
CA ASN A 150 12.63 29.34 29.46
C ASN A 150 13.08 28.68 30.77
N GLU A 151 13.83 27.58 30.71
CA GLU A 151 14.32 26.89 31.91
C GLU A 151 15.29 27.75 32.72
N PHE A 152 15.96 28.71 32.07
CA PHE A 152 16.92 29.62 32.69
C PHE A 152 16.25 30.81 33.38
N LEU A 153 14.95 31.01 33.20
CA LEU A 153 14.17 32.09 33.82
C LEU A 153 13.47 31.66 35.12
N GLY A 154 13.64 30.41 35.55
CA GLY A 154 12.89 29.84 36.68
C GLY A 154 11.45 29.48 36.34
N LEU A 155 10.73 28.93 37.31
CA LEU A 155 9.40 28.36 37.06
C LEU A 155 8.36 29.43 36.68
N LYS A 156 8.19 30.46 37.50
CA LYS A 156 7.14 31.48 37.31
C LYS A 156 7.33 32.28 36.02
N ILE A 157 8.53 32.83 35.81
CA ILE A 157 8.83 33.62 34.62
C ILE A 157 8.95 32.70 33.39
N GLY A 158 9.53 31.52 33.53
CA GLY A 158 9.61 30.55 32.43
C GLY A 158 8.23 30.14 31.90
N LEU A 159 7.23 29.96 32.79
CA LEU A 159 5.85 29.71 32.41
C LEU A 159 5.19 30.95 31.76
N LEU A 160 5.47 32.16 32.25
CA LEU A 160 4.98 33.40 31.64
C LEU A 160 5.48 33.55 30.20
N TYR A 161 6.77 33.33 29.96
CA TYR A 161 7.34 33.40 28.62
C TYR A 161 6.80 32.30 27.70
N TYR A 162 6.60 31.10 28.23
CA TYR A 162 5.96 30.01 27.48
C TYR A 162 4.52 30.38 27.07
N LEU A 163 3.73 30.94 27.97
CA LEU A 163 2.38 31.42 27.65
C LEU A 163 2.41 32.60 26.67
N ASN A 164 3.36 33.54 26.80
CA ASN A 164 3.49 34.63 25.84
C ASN A 164 3.79 34.11 24.43
N ASP A 165 4.70 33.14 24.28
CA ASP A 165 5.01 32.49 23.01
C ASP A 165 3.73 31.86 22.42
N LEU A 166 2.98 31.14 23.26
CA LEU A 166 1.71 30.50 22.88
C LEU A 166 0.63 31.50 22.41
N TYR A 167 0.54 32.68 23.03
CA TYR A 167 -0.51 33.66 22.75
C TYR A 167 -0.22 34.56 21.55
N TYR A 168 1.04 34.96 21.42
CA TYR A 168 1.50 36.02 20.54
C TYR A 168 2.55 35.42 19.61
N GLU A 169 2.16 35.09 18.38
CA GLU A 169 3.01 34.58 17.28
C GLU A 169 4.07 35.60 16.85
N GLN A 170 4.98 35.95 17.76
CA GLN A 170 6.01 36.97 17.62
C GLN A 170 7.39 36.38 17.86
N ARG A 171 8.42 37.23 17.77
CA ARG A 171 9.82 36.86 17.98
C ARG A 171 10.00 36.27 19.39
N SER A 172 10.18 34.95 19.45
CA SER A 172 10.23 34.18 20.69
C SER A 172 11.48 34.50 21.50
N MET A 173 11.33 35.23 22.61
CA MET A 173 12.45 35.52 23.52
C MET A 173 13.11 34.26 24.07
N MET A 174 12.31 33.21 24.28
CA MET A 174 12.82 31.89 24.69
C MET A 174 13.86 31.37 23.70
N LYS A 175 13.60 31.47 22.40
CA LYS A 175 14.55 31.06 21.36
C LYS A 175 15.80 31.92 21.33
N GLU A 176 15.70 33.23 21.60
CA GLU A 176 16.87 34.11 21.65
C GLU A 176 17.80 33.78 22.82
N ILE A 177 17.21 33.49 23.99
CA ILE A 177 17.96 33.01 25.15
C ILE A 177 18.62 31.67 24.82
N LEU A 178 17.89 30.73 24.19
CA LEU A 178 18.42 29.43 23.78
C LEU A 178 19.61 29.59 22.81
N TYR A 179 19.48 30.39 21.75
CA TYR A 179 20.55 30.62 20.78
C TYR A 179 21.77 31.26 21.44
N SER A 180 21.56 32.20 22.36
CA SER A 180 22.65 32.81 23.12
C SER A 180 23.35 31.79 24.03
N CYS A 181 22.60 30.84 24.62
CA CYS A 181 23.16 29.72 25.38
C CYS A 181 23.96 28.74 24.49
N GLU A 182 23.55 28.52 23.24
CA GLU A 182 24.29 27.70 22.28
C GLU A 182 25.56 28.41 21.79
N ASP A 183 25.47 29.70 21.46
CA ASP A 183 26.57 30.53 20.95
C ASP A 183 27.68 30.70 22.00
N CYS A 184 27.33 30.88 23.26
CA CYS A 184 28.31 30.95 24.35
C CYS A 184 28.82 29.57 24.80
N GLY A 185 28.29 28.48 24.22
CA GLY A 185 28.68 27.11 24.52
C GLY A 185 28.19 26.57 25.86
N LEU A 186 27.24 27.25 26.51
CA LEU A 186 26.53 26.73 27.69
C LEU A 186 25.78 25.45 27.33
N ILE A 187 25.12 25.43 26.17
CA ILE A 187 24.53 24.23 25.57
C ILE A 187 25.43 23.74 24.43
N LYS A 188 25.81 22.45 24.46
CA LYS A 188 26.51 21.77 23.35
C LYS A 188 25.87 20.42 23.11
N TYR A 189 25.67 20.07 21.84
CA TYR A 189 25.02 18.83 21.43
C TYR A 189 23.63 18.63 22.07
N GLY A 190 22.90 19.72 22.33
CA GLY A 190 21.54 19.67 22.88
C GLY A 190 21.43 19.52 24.41
N ASN A 191 22.55 19.45 25.15
CA ASN A 191 22.54 19.40 26.61
C ASN A 191 23.56 20.42 27.21
N ILE A 192 23.52 20.64 28.52
CA ILE A 192 24.49 21.49 29.22
C ILE A 192 25.90 20.95 29.03
N SER A 193 26.84 21.80 28.62
CA SER A 193 28.21 21.35 28.37
C SER A 193 28.99 21.05 29.65
N GLU A 194 29.92 20.10 29.60
CA GLU A 194 30.70 19.62 30.75
C GLU A 194 31.39 20.75 31.55
N GLU A 195 31.76 21.84 30.90
CA GLU A 195 32.41 22.99 31.54
C GLU A 195 31.54 23.68 32.62
N TYR A 196 30.22 23.60 32.45
CA TYR A 196 29.21 24.18 33.33
C TYR A 196 28.61 23.15 34.29
N ARG A 197 29.16 21.94 34.32
CA ARG A 197 28.81 20.89 35.27
C ARG A 197 29.88 20.79 36.36
N THR A 198 29.51 20.18 37.48
CA THR A 198 30.46 19.78 38.54
C THR A 198 31.26 18.55 38.11
N TYR A 199 32.35 18.24 38.82
CA TYR A 199 33.27 17.13 38.49
C TYR A 199 32.61 15.74 38.29
N ARG A 200 31.42 15.51 38.85
CA ARG A 200 30.67 14.25 38.70
C ARG A 200 29.63 14.27 37.57
N GLY A 201 29.42 15.40 36.88
CA GLY A 201 28.47 15.53 35.77
C GLY A 201 26.99 15.66 36.17
N ASP A 202 26.60 15.26 37.39
CA ASP A 202 25.18 15.20 37.82
C ASP A 202 24.58 16.52 38.37
N LYS A 203 25.42 17.54 38.60
CA LYS A 203 25.05 18.85 39.15
C LYS A 203 25.66 20.00 38.37
N LEU A 204 25.03 21.17 38.42
CA LEU A 204 25.49 22.38 37.73
C LEU A 204 26.55 23.15 38.52
N ASN A 205 27.40 23.88 37.80
CA ASN A 205 28.23 24.92 38.35
C ASN A 205 27.45 26.25 38.36
N GLU A 206 26.63 26.43 39.40
CA GLU A 206 25.69 27.56 39.51
C GLU A 206 26.37 28.93 39.30
N GLY A 207 27.52 29.17 39.93
CA GLY A 207 28.21 30.45 39.82
C GLY A 207 28.69 30.78 38.40
N LYS A 208 29.15 29.77 37.64
CA LYS A 208 29.50 29.97 36.22
C LYS A 208 28.27 30.26 35.38
N ILE A 209 27.20 29.50 35.59
CA ILE A 209 25.97 29.64 34.81
C ILE A 209 25.31 30.99 35.07
N LYS A 210 25.17 31.40 36.34
CA LYS A 210 24.58 32.70 36.69
C LYS A 210 25.31 33.87 36.02
N LYS A 211 26.63 33.82 35.97
CA LYS A 211 27.44 34.84 35.29
C LYS A 211 27.13 34.90 33.79
N VAL A 212 27.09 33.75 33.12
CA VAL A 212 26.78 33.67 31.68
C VAL A 212 25.34 34.10 31.40
N LEU A 213 24.39 33.69 32.24
CA LEU A 213 22.99 34.10 32.10
C LEU A 213 22.78 35.60 32.29
N ALA A 214 23.53 36.25 33.19
CA ALA A 214 23.44 37.71 33.36
C ALA A 214 23.86 38.44 32.08
N ASP A 215 24.93 37.99 31.42
CA ASP A 215 25.36 38.52 30.13
C ASP A 215 24.33 38.26 29.03
N ILE A 216 23.72 37.07 29.01
CA ILE A 216 22.66 36.73 28.04
C ILE A 216 21.42 37.60 28.26
N PHE A 217 20.93 37.72 29.50
CA PHE A 217 19.71 38.47 29.80
C PHE A 217 19.89 39.98 29.55
N LYS A 218 21.06 40.54 29.86
CA LYS A 218 21.41 41.91 29.49
C LYS A 218 21.23 42.16 28.00
N ASN A 219 21.70 41.24 27.17
CA ASN A 219 21.65 41.38 25.70
C ASN A 219 20.27 41.06 25.12
N CYS A 220 19.61 39.99 25.59
CA CYS A 220 18.31 39.57 25.07
C CYS A 220 17.16 40.47 25.54
N LEU A 221 17.19 40.95 26.78
CA LEU A 221 16.13 41.78 27.36
C LEU A 221 16.40 43.29 27.22
N GLU A 222 17.58 43.67 26.72
CA GLU A 222 18.02 45.07 26.59
C GLU A 222 17.95 45.86 27.91
N ILE A 223 18.28 45.20 29.03
CA ILE A 223 18.28 45.79 30.38
C ILE A 223 19.69 46.07 30.89
N GLU A 224 19.81 46.89 31.94
CA GLU A 224 21.10 47.21 32.55
C GLU A 224 21.76 45.98 33.18
N GLU A 225 23.09 45.95 33.20
CA GLU A 225 23.86 44.78 33.68
C GLU A 225 23.54 44.39 35.12
N LYS A 226 23.30 45.39 35.98
CA LYS A 226 22.89 45.17 37.36
C LYS A 226 21.49 44.56 37.43
N GLU A 227 20.56 45.04 36.59
CA GLU A 227 19.19 44.54 36.54
C GLU A 227 19.14 43.10 36.01
N ALA A 228 19.96 42.76 35.02
CA ALA A 228 20.11 41.39 34.54
C ALA A 228 20.69 40.45 35.60
N ALA A 229 21.72 40.89 36.35
CA ALA A 229 22.30 40.11 37.43
C ALA A 229 21.31 39.89 38.58
N ASP A 230 20.57 40.94 38.98
CA ASP A 230 19.54 40.86 40.01
C ASP A 230 18.41 39.90 39.56
N LEU A 231 17.98 39.96 38.30
CA LEU A 231 16.98 39.06 37.72
C LEU A 231 17.43 37.59 37.75
N VAL A 232 18.68 37.31 37.38
CA VAL A 232 19.25 35.95 37.44
C VAL A 232 19.30 35.45 38.87
N GLU A 233 19.76 36.26 39.82
CA GLU A 233 19.84 35.86 41.23
C GLU A 233 18.47 35.57 41.85
N GLU A 234 17.45 36.34 41.48
CA GLU A 234 16.10 36.18 42.01
C GLU A 234 15.32 35.02 41.38
N GLN A 235 15.52 34.76 40.08
CA GLN A 235 14.60 33.92 39.31
C GLN A 235 15.19 32.58 38.87
N PHE A 236 16.51 32.49 38.65
CA PHE A 236 17.13 31.26 38.16
C PHE A 236 17.02 30.11 39.18
N ASP A 237 16.30 29.04 38.82
CA ASP A 237 16.25 27.78 39.60
C ASP A 237 17.18 26.72 38.97
N PRO A 238 18.37 26.48 39.55
CA PRO A 238 19.31 25.49 39.02
C PRO A 238 18.73 24.07 39.05
N GLY A 239 17.78 23.78 39.95
CA GLY A 239 17.16 22.47 40.06
C GLY A 239 16.37 22.09 38.81
N ILE A 240 15.71 23.04 38.14
CA ILE A 240 14.97 22.78 36.88
C ILE A 240 15.94 22.33 35.80
N VAL A 241 17.04 23.08 35.62
CA VAL A 241 18.06 22.78 34.62
C VAL A 241 18.78 21.48 34.94
N GLU A 242 19.11 21.20 36.20
CA GLU A 242 19.73 19.94 36.63
C GLU A 242 18.88 18.71 36.32
N ARG A 243 17.59 18.74 36.67
CA ARG A 243 16.66 17.62 36.41
C ARG A 243 16.57 17.34 34.92
N LYS A 244 16.46 18.38 34.10
CA LYS A 244 16.36 18.27 32.64
C LYS A 244 17.65 17.73 32.02
N MET A 245 18.80 18.26 32.45
CA MET A 245 20.12 17.80 32.03
C MET A 245 20.31 16.30 32.29
N ARG A 246 20.01 15.83 33.51
CA ARG A 246 20.12 14.41 33.87
C ARG A 246 19.14 13.54 33.08
N PHE A 247 17.93 14.04 32.84
CA PHE A 247 16.92 13.32 32.07
C PHE A 247 17.37 13.05 30.63
N ILE A 248 17.99 14.04 29.97
CA ILE A 248 18.56 13.89 28.63
C ILE A 248 19.67 12.82 28.62
N ASP A 249 20.63 12.89 29.55
CA ASP A 249 21.74 11.93 29.62
C ASP A 249 21.24 10.48 29.81
N ARG A 250 20.22 10.29 30.66
CA ARG A 250 19.65 8.97 30.95
C ARG A 250 18.83 8.43 29.78
N TYR A 251 18.12 9.31 29.08
CA TYR A 251 17.37 8.93 27.88
C TYR A 251 18.29 8.42 26.76
N GLU A 252 19.49 8.99 26.58
CA GLU A 252 20.46 8.47 25.60
C GLU A 252 20.91 7.03 25.92
N LEU A 253 21.05 6.69 27.21
CA LEU A 253 21.37 5.32 27.63
C LEU A 253 20.21 4.36 27.37
N TYR A 254 18.99 4.81 27.63
CA TYR A 254 17.76 4.08 27.34
C TYR A 254 17.65 3.73 25.85
N GLU A 255 17.83 4.72 24.96
CA GLU A 255 17.77 4.55 23.50
C GLU A 255 18.84 3.58 22.98
N LYS A 256 20.06 3.61 23.55
CA LYS A 256 21.14 2.69 23.15
C LYS A 256 20.82 1.23 23.50
N LYS A 257 20.18 0.97 24.64
CA LYS A 257 19.87 -0.39 25.11
C LYS A 257 18.60 -1.00 24.49
N ASN A 258 17.58 -0.19 24.18
CA ASN A 258 16.33 -0.69 23.60
C ASN A 258 16.44 -1.11 22.12
N ARG A 259 17.50 -0.73 21.39
CA ARG A 259 17.73 -1.22 20.02
C ARG A 259 17.91 -2.74 19.90
N GLU A 260 18.05 -3.45 21.04
CA GLU A 260 18.29 -4.89 21.11
C GLU A 260 17.18 -5.69 21.86
N LYS A 261 16.12 -5.06 22.40
CA LYS A 261 15.04 -5.71 23.21
C LYS A 261 13.67 -4.99 23.09
N ASN A 262 12.60 -5.58 23.64
CA ASN A 262 11.26 -4.97 23.77
C ASN A 262 11.27 -3.67 24.60
N ASP A 263 10.41 -2.71 24.28
CA ASP A 263 10.34 -1.40 24.95
C ASP A 263 10.04 -1.50 26.46
N LYS A 264 10.89 -0.86 27.28
CA LYS A 264 10.72 -0.79 28.76
C LYS A 264 9.68 0.23 29.24
N ILE A 265 9.23 1.15 28.40
CA ILE A 265 8.21 2.14 28.76
C ILE A 265 7.06 1.99 27.79
N VAL A 266 5.87 1.72 28.33
CA VAL A 266 4.64 1.48 27.59
C VAL A 266 3.56 2.45 28.11
N ASN A 267 2.93 3.19 27.21
CA ASN A 267 1.92 4.20 27.54
C ASN A 267 0.60 3.85 26.83
N TYR A 268 -0.51 3.84 27.56
CA TYR A 268 -1.85 3.60 27.04
C TYR A 268 -2.65 4.90 27.12
N ILE A 269 -2.92 5.53 25.98
CA ILE A 269 -3.60 6.82 25.89
C ILE A 269 -5.03 6.59 25.44
N PHE A 270 -6.03 6.99 26.20
CA PHE A 270 -7.43 6.76 25.86
C PHE A 270 -7.95 7.81 24.86
N SER A 271 -8.76 7.38 23.89
CA SER A 271 -9.20 8.18 22.73
C SER A 271 -9.95 9.47 23.09
N GLU A 272 -10.61 9.52 24.24
CA GLU A 272 -11.27 10.75 24.70
C GLU A 272 -10.43 11.65 25.61
N ASN A 273 -9.26 11.18 26.06
CA ASN A 273 -8.41 11.96 26.94
C ASN A 273 -7.61 12.95 26.10
N ILE A 274 -8.30 13.98 25.60
CA ILE A 274 -7.73 15.02 24.73
C ILE A 274 -6.42 15.57 25.31
N PRO A 275 -6.30 15.87 26.62
CA PRO A 275 -5.05 16.34 27.21
C PRO A 275 -3.87 15.38 27.00
N ALA A 276 -3.99 14.10 27.40
CA ALA A 276 -2.91 13.12 27.29
C ALA A 276 -2.40 12.91 25.86
N GLN A 277 -3.29 13.15 24.90
CA GLN A 277 -2.99 12.99 23.50
C GLN A 277 -2.39 14.26 22.85
N LEU A 278 -2.50 15.43 23.49
CA LEU A 278 -1.84 16.68 23.05
C LEU A 278 -0.33 16.70 23.35
N PHE A 279 0.14 15.81 24.23
CA PHE A 279 1.51 15.79 24.73
C PHE A 279 2.28 14.55 24.29
N LYS A 280 3.45 14.79 23.69
CA LYS A 280 4.27 13.74 23.11
C LYS A 280 4.95 12.88 24.17
N GLN A 281 4.73 11.57 24.10
CA GLN A 281 5.21 10.59 25.07
C GLN A 281 6.66 10.15 24.84
N ILE A 282 7.22 9.45 25.83
CA ILE A 282 8.50 8.73 25.77
C ILE A 282 8.23 7.23 25.90
N GLY A 283 8.87 6.39 25.09
CA GLY A 283 8.59 4.95 25.01
C GLY A 283 7.46 4.59 24.05
N ALA A 284 7.07 3.32 24.03
CA ALA A 284 5.98 2.80 23.20
C ALA A 284 4.65 3.39 23.66
N SER A 285 3.84 3.91 22.74
CA SER A 285 2.56 4.53 23.06
C SER A 285 1.43 3.91 22.24
N TYR A 286 0.37 3.51 22.91
CA TYR A 286 -0.78 2.80 22.40
C TYR A 286 -2.01 3.66 22.65
N LEU A 287 -2.74 4.03 21.60
CA LEU A 287 -4.02 4.70 21.75
C LEU A 287 -5.13 3.64 21.96
N VAL A 288 -6.02 3.89 22.92
CA VAL A 288 -7.00 2.93 23.46
C VAL A 288 -8.38 3.55 23.38
N ASP A 289 -9.31 2.98 22.63
CA ASP A 289 -10.67 3.54 22.56
C ASP A 289 -11.37 3.50 23.93
N GLU A 290 -11.88 4.64 24.40
CA GLU A 290 -12.48 4.73 25.75
C GLU A 290 -13.86 4.06 25.88
N GLY A 291 -14.44 3.60 24.76
CA GLY A 291 -15.50 2.59 24.73
C GLY A 291 -15.11 1.26 25.38
N LEU A 292 -13.80 1.05 25.64
CA LEU A 292 -13.26 -0.02 26.47
C LEU A 292 -13.38 0.25 27.99
N LYS A 293 -13.72 1.49 28.40
CA LYS A 293 -13.94 1.91 29.79
C LYS A 293 -15.40 2.28 30.11
N LYS A 294 -16.22 2.71 29.13
CA LYS A 294 -17.63 3.16 29.34
C LYS A 294 -18.72 2.10 29.09
N TYR A 295 -18.74 1.04 29.90
CA TYR A 295 -19.99 0.62 30.57
C TYR A 295 -20.00 1.34 31.93
N ASN A 296 -20.33 2.63 31.98
CA ASN A 296 -21.64 3.08 32.45
C ASN A 296 -21.81 4.60 32.25
N GLY A 297 -22.94 5.01 31.66
CA GLY A 297 -23.61 6.28 32.02
C GLY A 297 -23.30 7.57 31.24
N ASP A 298 -24.06 7.76 30.16
CA ASP A 298 -24.61 9.02 29.61
C ASP A 298 -23.74 10.09 28.92
N LEU A 299 -23.98 10.21 27.60
CA LEU A 299 -23.86 11.33 26.64
C LEU A 299 -22.82 12.45 26.93
N ARG A 300 -22.00 12.86 25.94
CA ARG A 300 -22.47 13.69 24.82
C ARG A 300 -21.47 13.74 23.66
N ARG A 301 -22.02 13.50 22.46
CA ARG A 301 -21.50 13.76 21.09
C ARG A 301 -20.96 15.19 20.81
N LYS A 302 -20.80 16.07 21.80
CA LYS A 302 -20.46 17.49 21.59
C LYS A 302 -18.96 17.81 21.56
N SER A 303 -18.10 16.95 22.09
CA SER A 303 -16.65 17.22 22.19
C SER A 303 -15.87 16.89 20.91
N LEU A 304 -16.35 15.90 20.13
CA LEU A 304 -15.75 15.49 18.85
C LEU A 304 -16.06 16.47 17.72
N ASN A 305 -17.31 16.97 17.65
CA ASN A 305 -17.71 17.97 16.64
C ASN A 305 -16.89 19.27 16.74
N GLN A 306 -16.36 19.64 17.91
CA GLN A 306 -15.56 20.85 18.07
C GLN A 306 -14.15 20.73 17.47
N LEU A 307 -13.61 19.51 17.32
CA LEU A 307 -12.32 19.23 16.69
C LEU A 307 -12.46 19.01 15.17
N GLU A 308 -13.58 18.45 14.71
CA GLU A 308 -13.96 18.39 13.28
C GLU A 308 -14.15 19.80 12.67
N GLU A 309 -14.43 20.81 13.51
CA GLU A 309 -14.63 22.19 13.12
C GLU A 309 -13.35 23.07 13.16
N ILE A 310 -12.17 22.52 13.52
CA ILE A 310 -10.90 23.29 13.49
C ILE A 310 -10.25 23.12 12.11
N GLU A 311 -10.25 24.21 11.34
CA GLU A 311 -9.69 24.27 9.98
C GLU A 311 -8.18 23.93 9.96
N GLU A 312 -7.71 23.37 8.83
CA GLU A 312 -6.36 22.80 8.65
C GLU A 312 -5.20 23.80 8.89
N ASP A 313 -5.47 25.08 8.66
CA ASP A 313 -4.58 26.21 8.92
C ASP A 313 -4.38 26.47 10.43
N LYS A 314 -5.45 26.38 11.22
CA LYS A 314 -5.44 26.63 12.68
C LYS A 314 -4.74 25.54 13.49
N LEU A 315 -4.49 24.41 12.85
CA LEU A 315 -3.81 23.23 13.38
C LEU A 315 -2.28 23.32 13.25
N LYS A 316 -1.76 24.19 12.37
CA LYS A 316 -0.32 24.44 12.22
C LYS A 316 0.25 25.18 13.43
N ASN A 317 -0.47 26.16 13.96
CA ASN A 317 -0.01 26.96 15.11
C ASN A 317 0.24 26.08 16.34
N PHE A 318 -0.58 25.06 16.59
CA PHE A 318 -0.31 24.12 17.68
C PHE A 318 0.95 23.26 17.45
N LYS A 319 1.24 22.85 16.20
CA LYS A 319 2.47 22.14 15.85
C LYS A 319 3.71 23.03 16.01
N GLU A 320 3.60 24.32 15.74
CA GLU A 320 4.69 25.30 15.94
C GLU A 320 5.11 25.40 17.41
N HIS A 321 4.17 25.19 18.34
CA HIS A 321 4.42 25.12 19.77
C HIS A 321 4.76 23.69 20.26
N ASP A 322 5.02 22.78 19.31
CA ASP A 322 5.20 21.33 19.46
C ASP A 322 4.16 20.61 20.35
N PHE A 323 2.92 21.07 20.35
CA PHE A 323 1.82 20.22 20.77
C PHE A 323 1.61 19.15 19.71
N GLU A 324 1.45 17.92 20.17
CA GLU A 324 1.01 16.85 19.32
C GLU A 324 -0.49 17.02 19.13
N VAL A 325 -0.89 17.84 18.16
CA VAL A 325 -2.27 17.75 17.70
C VAL A 325 -2.32 16.49 16.86
N PHE A 326 -2.60 15.39 17.53
CA PHE A 326 -2.95 14.06 17.07
C PHE A 326 -2.39 13.43 15.79
N GLU A 327 -1.62 12.36 16.02
CA GLU A 327 -1.67 11.07 15.30
C GLU A 327 -1.45 9.85 16.22
N PRO A 328 -2.52 9.10 16.55
CA PRO A 328 -2.42 7.63 16.45
C PRO A 328 -3.60 6.98 15.68
N TYR A 329 -3.31 6.18 14.63
CA TYR A 329 -4.23 5.19 13.94
C TYR A 329 -4.46 3.93 14.76
N VAL A 330 -5.12 2.78 14.32
CA VAL A 330 -5.07 1.28 14.68
C VAL A 330 -5.05 0.71 13.31
N LEU A 331 -4.05 -0.11 13.04
CA LEU A 331 -4.25 -1.28 12.21
C LEU A 331 -4.10 -2.53 13.08
N LEU A 332 -5.06 -3.44 12.97
CA LEU A 332 -4.87 -4.84 13.34
C LEU A 332 -4.70 -5.63 12.02
N LYS A 333 -3.77 -6.60 11.99
CA LYS A 333 -3.34 -7.40 10.82
C LYS A 333 -4.50 -8.17 10.14
N GLU A 334 -4.40 -8.69 8.92
CA GLU A 334 -3.55 -8.46 7.73
C GLU A 334 -4.61 -8.56 6.62
N ASP A 335 -5.31 -7.45 6.29
CA ASP A 335 -6.36 -7.28 5.25
C ASP A 335 -7.25 -6.05 5.53
N ALA A 336 -7.17 -5.45 6.72
CA ALA A 336 -7.75 -4.14 6.98
C ALA A 336 -6.92 -3.07 6.23
N ASN A 337 -7.12 -2.93 4.93
CA ASN A 337 -6.48 -1.85 4.18
C ASN A 337 -7.28 -0.58 4.45
N GLY A 338 -6.96 0.10 5.55
CA GLY A 338 -7.20 1.54 5.71
C GLY A 338 -6.44 2.35 4.64
N SER A 339 -6.55 1.99 3.37
CA SER A 339 -5.81 2.56 2.24
C SER A 339 -6.20 4.01 1.95
N GLU A 340 -7.31 4.45 2.53
CA GLU A 340 -7.80 5.84 2.49
C GLU A 340 -7.82 6.51 3.86
N ALA A 341 -7.44 5.79 4.93
CA ALA A 341 -7.35 6.38 6.25
C ALA A 341 -6.19 7.37 6.25
N LYS A 342 -6.59 8.62 6.38
CA LYS A 342 -5.78 9.82 6.34
C LYS A 342 -5.95 10.42 7.72
N ASN A 343 -4.87 10.72 8.40
CA ASN A 343 -4.90 11.48 9.64
C ASN A 343 -5.48 12.85 9.26
N ARG A 344 -5.70 13.71 10.24
CA ARG A 344 -6.15 15.08 9.97
C ARG A 344 -5.21 15.88 9.03
N LEU A 345 -4.05 15.35 8.66
CA LEU A 345 -3.05 15.90 7.73
C LEU A 345 -2.94 15.11 6.40
N ARG A 346 -3.82 14.14 6.18
CA ARG A 346 -3.88 13.34 4.95
C ARG A 346 -2.70 12.42 4.64
N GLU A 347 -1.86 12.11 5.63
CA GLU A 347 -0.77 11.13 5.49
C GLU A 347 -1.26 9.71 5.78
N LYS A 348 -0.54 8.68 5.27
CA LYS A 348 -0.91 7.27 5.46
C LYS A 348 -0.32 6.71 6.78
N PRO A 349 -1.08 5.89 7.53
CA PRO A 349 -0.63 5.25 8.76
C PRO A 349 0.66 4.44 8.58
N LYS A 350 1.50 4.38 9.62
CA LYS A 350 2.64 3.45 9.71
C LYS A 350 2.36 2.40 10.79
N LEU A 351 3.00 1.23 10.67
CA LEU A 351 2.87 0.13 11.62
C LEU A 351 3.18 0.64 13.05
N ASN A 352 2.30 0.35 14.04
CA ASN A 352 2.37 0.71 15.49
C ASN A 352 1.63 1.97 15.98
N GLN A 353 0.46 2.29 15.46
CA GLN A 353 -0.45 3.30 16.03
C GLN A 353 -1.86 2.64 16.16
N LEU A 354 -2.63 2.69 17.33
CA LEU A 354 -4.05 2.13 17.59
C LEU A 354 -5.47 3.01 17.61
N THR A 355 -6.51 2.88 16.67
CA THR A 355 -8.01 3.20 16.44
C THR A 355 -9.12 2.09 16.74
N ASP A 356 -10.41 2.27 16.33
CA ASP A 356 -11.67 1.71 16.92
C ASP A 356 -12.33 0.44 16.29
N LYS A 357 -11.67 -0.34 15.43
CA LYS A 357 -12.19 -1.64 14.90
C LYS A 357 -11.45 -2.82 15.52
N MET A 358 -12.17 -3.85 15.98
CA MET A 358 -11.56 -5.11 16.43
C MET A 358 -11.02 -5.88 15.23
N SER A 359 -9.91 -6.59 15.44
CA SER A 359 -9.25 -7.33 14.37
C SER A 359 -10.10 -8.49 13.92
N TYR A 360 -10.05 -8.77 12.62
CA TYR A 360 -10.68 -9.94 12.06
C TYR A 360 -10.15 -11.23 12.71
N ASP A 361 -8.85 -11.25 12.98
CA ASP A 361 -8.16 -12.28 13.76
C ASP A 361 -8.78 -12.49 15.16
N TYR A 362 -9.01 -11.41 15.90
CA TYR A 362 -9.60 -11.47 17.24
C TYR A 362 -11.04 -11.96 17.16
N LEU A 363 -11.83 -11.46 16.20
CA LEU A 363 -13.21 -11.88 15.99
C LEU A 363 -13.29 -13.37 15.61
N SER A 364 -12.44 -13.82 14.69
CA SER A 364 -12.37 -15.20 14.25
C SER A 364 -11.94 -16.15 15.36
N SER A 365 -10.93 -15.77 16.14
CA SER A 365 -10.44 -16.54 17.28
C SER A 365 -11.43 -16.57 18.44
N LEU A 366 -12.17 -15.48 18.68
CA LEU A 366 -13.25 -15.43 19.65
C LEU A 366 -14.44 -16.31 19.24
N ILE A 367 -14.87 -16.23 17.97
CA ILE A 367 -15.94 -17.09 17.43
C ILE A 367 -15.52 -18.56 17.54
N LYS A 368 -14.29 -18.90 17.13
CA LYS A 368 -13.73 -20.24 17.28
C LYS A 368 -13.84 -20.72 18.73
N ASP A 369 -13.35 -19.93 19.68
CA ASP A 369 -13.34 -20.32 21.10
C ASP A 369 -14.75 -20.53 21.67
N ILE A 370 -15.71 -19.66 21.34
CA ILE A 370 -17.11 -19.78 21.78
C ILE A 370 -17.79 -20.99 21.11
N VAL A 371 -17.60 -21.18 19.80
CA VAL A 371 -18.22 -22.29 19.06
C VAL A 371 -17.65 -23.64 19.50
N MET A 372 -16.35 -23.73 19.76
CA MET A 372 -15.73 -24.94 20.31
C MET A 372 -16.20 -25.22 21.75
N GLU A 373 -16.37 -24.18 22.58
CA GLU A 373 -16.96 -24.34 23.92
C GLU A 373 -18.38 -24.93 23.84
N ILE A 374 -19.20 -24.38 22.95
CA ILE A 374 -20.59 -24.82 22.77
C ILE A 374 -20.64 -26.23 22.17
N ASN A 375 -19.85 -26.50 21.14
CA ASN A 375 -19.77 -27.81 20.50
C ASN A 375 -19.36 -28.89 21.51
N ASN A 376 -18.37 -28.62 22.38
CA ASN A 376 -17.95 -29.58 23.40
C ASN A 376 -19.04 -29.89 24.45
N LYS A 377 -20.03 -29.01 24.62
CA LYS A 377 -21.15 -29.21 25.54
C LYS A 377 -22.33 -29.91 24.87
N ASP A 378 -22.64 -29.55 23.62
CA ASP A 378 -23.71 -30.15 22.84
C ASP A 378 -23.37 -30.19 21.33
N HIS A 379 -22.92 -31.35 20.86
CA HIS A 379 -22.58 -31.58 19.46
C HIS A 379 -23.78 -31.46 18.50
N SER A 380 -25.02 -31.66 18.98
CA SER A 380 -26.22 -31.62 18.14
C SER A 380 -26.60 -30.21 17.70
N LEU A 381 -26.07 -29.20 18.38
CA LEU A 381 -26.33 -27.78 18.17
C LEU A 381 -25.78 -27.27 16.83
N ILE A 382 -24.61 -27.76 16.44
CA ILE A 382 -23.99 -27.43 15.14
C ILE A 382 -24.85 -27.94 13.97
N LYS A 383 -25.52 -29.11 14.13
CA LYS A 383 -26.48 -29.65 13.15
C LYS A 383 -27.70 -28.75 12.98
N GLY A 384 -28.24 -28.21 14.08
CA GLY A 384 -29.35 -27.25 14.06
C GLY A 384 -28.98 -25.90 13.42
N LEU A 385 -27.75 -25.42 13.66
CA LEU A 385 -27.23 -24.19 13.05
C LEU A 385 -27.10 -24.30 11.52
N PHE A 386 -26.63 -25.45 11.01
CA PHE A 386 -26.56 -25.71 9.58
C PHE A 386 -27.95 -25.69 8.91
N GLN A 387 -28.95 -26.32 9.53
CA GLN A 387 -30.31 -26.32 8.98
C GLN A 387 -30.92 -24.91 8.94
N LYS A 388 -30.66 -24.08 9.97
CA LYS A 388 -31.17 -22.71 10.03
C LYS A 388 -30.47 -21.75 9.07
N SER A 389 -29.16 -21.92 8.82
CA SER A 389 -28.40 -21.05 7.92
C SER A 389 -28.89 -21.09 6.46
N TYR A 390 -29.50 -22.21 6.04
CA TYR A 390 -30.14 -22.39 4.73
C TYR A 390 -31.59 -21.86 4.65
N SER A 391 -32.23 -21.57 5.79
CA SER A 391 -33.64 -21.15 5.87
C SER A 391 -33.85 -19.63 5.87
N SER A 392 -32.94 -18.85 5.25
CA SER A 392 -32.92 -17.37 5.23
C SER A 392 -32.45 -16.67 6.52
N ARG A 393 -32.07 -17.41 7.57
CA ARG A 393 -31.53 -16.87 8.84
C ARG A 393 -30.05 -17.22 9.01
N LYS A 394 -29.19 -16.59 8.21
CA LYS A 394 -27.72 -16.79 8.27
C LYS A 394 -27.10 -16.30 9.59
N ASP A 395 -27.82 -15.52 10.37
CA ASP A 395 -27.32 -14.82 11.57
C ASP A 395 -27.42 -15.64 12.86
N GLU A 396 -27.96 -16.87 12.83
CA GLU A 396 -28.19 -17.68 14.05
C GLU A 396 -26.91 -17.94 14.84
N LEU A 397 -25.79 -18.21 14.16
CA LEU A 397 -24.49 -18.39 14.82
C LEU A 397 -24.03 -17.10 15.52
N ILE A 398 -24.32 -15.94 14.93
CA ILE A 398 -24.01 -14.65 15.52
C ILE A 398 -24.90 -14.35 16.70
N TYR A 399 -26.19 -14.68 16.65
CA TYR A 399 -27.05 -14.55 17.82
C TYR A 399 -26.54 -15.42 18.97
N LEU A 400 -26.10 -16.65 18.69
CA LEU A 400 -25.50 -17.53 19.68
C LEU A 400 -24.23 -16.92 20.32
N VAL A 401 -23.34 -16.36 19.50
CA VAL A 401 -22.11 -15.69 19.98
C VAL A 401 -22.45 -14.41 20.76
N LYS A 402 -23.36 -13.57 20.26
CA LYS A 402 -23.82 -12.35 20.93
C LYS A 402 -24.45 -12.67 22.29
N ASP A 403 -25.30 -13.68 22.36
CA ASP A 403 -25.94 -14.12 23.59
C ASP A 403 -24.91 -14.63 24.62
N ARG A 404 -23.87 -15.36 24.19
CA ARG A 404 -22.75 -15.77 25.07
C ARG A 404 -21.99 -14.56 25.61
N LEU A 405 -21.75 -13.56 24.78
CA LEU A 405 -21.08 -12.31 25.16
C LEU A 405 -21.96 -11.45 26.08
N VAL A 406 -23.27 -11.41 25.87
CA VAL A 406 -24.26 -10.82 26.81
C VAL A 406 -24.19 -11.49 28.17
N TYR A 407 -24.10 -12.82 28.19
CA TYR A 407 -23.93 -13.58 29.43
C TYR A 407 -22.56 -13.32 30.10
N SER A 408 -21.47 -13.14 29.34
CA SER A 408 -20.16 -12.66 29.87
C SER A 408 -20.30 -11.29 30.55
N MET A 409 -21.04 -10.35 29.95
CA MET A 409 -21.28 -9.03 30.53
C MET A 409 -22.12 -9.10 31.82
N TYR A 410 -23.10 -9.99 31.90
CA TYR A 410 -23.85 -10.26 33.14
C TYR A 410 -22.93 -10.76 34.27
N HIS A 411 -22.07 -11.75 34.00
CA HIS A 411 -21.12 -12.27 34.99
C HIS A 411 -20.09 -11.23 35.46
N LYS A 412 -19.72 -10.27 34.60
CA LYS A 412 -18.90 -9.10 34.97
C LYS A 412 -19.64 -8.04 35.80
N GLY A 413 -20.95 -8.20 36.02
CA GLY A 413 -21.79 -7.20 36.68
C GLY A 413 -22.14 -5.97 35.83
N LEU A 414 -21.93 -6.03 34.51
CA LEU A 414 -22.21 -4.93 33.58
C LEU A 414 -23.67 -4.87 33.12
N LEU A 415 -24.44 -5.96 33.33
CA LEU A 415 -25.87 -6.07 33.02
C LEU A 415 -26.63 -6.69 34.19
N LYS A 416 -27.91 -6.33 34.35
CA LYS A 416 -28.83 -6.97 35.32
C LYS A 416 -29.44 -8.23 34.71
N GLU A 417 -29.81 -9.21 35.53
CA GLU A 417 -30.41 -10.48 35.07
C GLU A 417 -31.68 -10.26 34.24
N SER A 418 -32.50 -9.29 34.61
CA SER A 418 -33.71 -8.90 33.87
C SER A 418 -33.45 -8.30 32.48
N ALA A 419 -32.19 -8.00 32.13
CA ALA A 419 -31.78 -7.46 30.84
C ALA A 419 -31.18 -8.53 29.90
N ILE A 420 -31.15 -9.79 30.33
CA ILE A 420 -30.73 -10.92 29.49
C ILE A 420 -31.94 -11.37 28.66
N GLU A 421 -32.00 -10.90 27.43
CA GLU A 421 -32.97 -11.38 26.45
C GLU A 421 -32.21 -12.11 25.34
N TYR A 422 -32.25 -13.45 25.37
CA TYR A 422 -31.54 -14.26 24.38
C TYR A 422 -32.19 -14.11 23.00
N SER A 423 -31.38 -13.68 22.03
CA SER A 423 -31.82 -13.51 20.65
C SER A 423 -31.88 -14.85 19.91
N SER A 424 -31.06 -15.82 20.30
CA SER A 424 -31.12 -17.18 19.77
C SER A 424 -32.29 -17.94 20.40
N ASP A 425 -33.17 -18.46 19.55
CA ASP A 425 -34.24 -19.38 19.96
C ASP A 425 -33.67 -20.62 20.68
N PHE A 426 -32.46 -21.03 20.31
CA PHE A 426 -31.81 -22.20 20.89
C PHE A 426 -31.43 -21.96 22.37
N LEU A 427 -30.85 -20.80 22.67
CA LEU A 427 -30.42 -20.46 24.04
C LEU A 427 -31.60 -20.11 24.94
N ARG A 428 -32.68 -19.53 24.39
CA ARG A 428 -33.94 -19.38 25.12
C ARG A 428 -34.47 -20.71 25.66
N ASN A 429 -34.31 -21.79 24.90
CA ASN A 429 -34.77 -23.13 25.27
C ASN A 429 -33.75 -23.92 26.10
N ASN A 430 -32.48 -23.49 26.13
CA ASN A 430 -31.39 -24.16 26.84
C ASN A 430 -30.48 -23.15 27.58
N PRO A 431 -31.01 -22.36 28.53
CA PRO A 431 -30.25 -21.29 29.20
C PRO A 431 -29.05 -21.82 30.00
N ASP A 432 -29.09 -23.09 30.39
CA ASP A 432 -28.08 -23.76 31.20
C ASP A 432 -26.76 -24.05 30.45
N LEU A 433 -26.73 -23.92 29.12
CA LEU A 433 -25.52 -24.15 28.31
C LEU A 433 -24.34 -23.24 28.70
N PHE A 434 -24.62 -22.08 29.31
CA PHE A 434 -23.61 -21.09 29.68
C PHE A 434 -23.20 -21.10 31.15
N GLN A 435 -23.58 -22.10 31.96
CA GLN A 435 -23.32 -22.14 33.41
C GLN A 435 -21.82 -22.19 33.84
N ASN A 436 -20.85 -22.12 32.93
CA ASN A 436 -19.44 -22.07 33.31
C ASN A 436 -19.03 -20.62 33.67
N THR A 437 -19.26 -20.25 34.93
CA THR A 437 -19.15 -18.89 35.49
C THR A 437 -17.77 -18.23 35.38
N ASN A 438 -16.73 -18.99 35.01
CA ASN A 438 -15.34 -18.54 35.12
C ASN A 438 -14.73 -18.01 33.82
N LYS A 439 -15.41 -18.11 32.67
CA LYS A 439 -14.87 -17.67 31.37
C LYS A 439 -15.45 -16.32 30.94
N ILE A 440 -14.61 -15.29 31.04
CA ILE A 440 -14.94 -13.88 30.86
C ILE A 440 -14.22 -13.33 29.61
N TYR A 441 -14.95 -12.65 28.73
CA TYR A 441 -14.38 -12.09 27.49
C TYR A 441 -14.19 -10.57 27.59
N PRO A 442 -12.95 -10.05 27.65
CA PRO A 442 -12.71 -8.64 28.00
C PRO A 442 -13.31 -7.61 27.04
N LEU A 443 -13.53 -7.94 25.76
CA LEU A 443 -13.97 -7.02 24.71
C LEU A 443 -15.41 -7.28 24.20
N ASP A 444 -16.21 -7.98 25.00
CA ASP A 444 -17.59 -8.42 24.70
C ASP A 444 -18.52 -7.33 24.14
N ARG A 445 -18.53 -6.11 24.73
CA ARG A 445 -19.37 -5.02 24.20
C ARG A 445 -18.94 -4.55 22.81
N ALA A 446 -17.63 -4.42 22.61
CA ALA A 446 -17.06 -3.90 21.36
C ALA A 446 -17.35 -4.87 20.22
N VAL A 447 -17.26 -6.17 20.49
CA VAL A 447 -17.59 -7.25 19.53
C VAL A 447 -19.06 -7.23 19.14
N ILE A 448 -20.00 -7.13 20.10
CA ILE A 448 -21.44 -7.07 19.79
C ILE A 448 -21.75 -5.84 18.93
N LYS A 449 -21.22 -4.66 19.31
CA LYS A 449 -21.39 -3.42 18.54
C LYS A 449 -20.76 -3.50 17.15
N GLN A 450 -19.66 -4.23 16.99
CA GLN A 450 -19.05 -4.48 15.69
C GLN A 450 -19.94 -5.39 14.84
N PHE A 451 -20.46 -6.51 15.38
CA PHE A 451 -21.42 -7.35 14.67
C PHE A 451 -22.73 -6.65 14.30
N GLU A 452 -23.15 -5.60 15.03
CA GLU A 452 -24.31 -4.77 14.66
C GLU A 452 -24.03 -3.78 13.52
N LYS A 453 -22.76 -3.38 13.36
CA LYS A 453 -22.31 -2.45 12.31
C LYS A 453 -21.79 -3.16 11.07
N MET A 454 -21.46 -4.46 11.18
CA MET A 454 -20.97 -5.27 10.07
C MET A 454 -22.11 -5.64 9.11
N ARG A 455 -21.82 -5.59 7.81
CA ARG A 455 -22.72 -6.07 6.77
C ARG A 455 -22.73 -7.60 6.76
N THR A 456 -23.82 -8.21 6.29
CA THR A 456 -23.95 -9.67 6.20
C THR A 456 -22.76 -10.33 5.50
N VAL A 457 -22.20 -9.71 4.45
CA VAL A 457 -21.01 -10.21 3.72
C VAL A 457 -19.76 -10.28 4.61
N GLU A 458 -19.57 -9.28 5.47
CA GLU A 458 -18.43 -9.20 6.40
C GLU A 458 -18.58 -10.19 7.55
N ILE A 459 -19.81 -10.42 7.98
CA ILE A 459 -20.16 -11.43 8.98
C ILE A 459 -19.94 -12.84 8.42
N THR A 460 -20.41 -13.12 7.19
CA THR A 460 -20.24 -14.43 6.54
C THR A 460 -18.79 -14.77 6.18
N ALA A 461 -17.88 -13.81 6.25
CA ALA A 461 -16.46 -14.10 6.07
C ALA A 461 -15.90 -14.82 7.31
N LEU A 462 -16.38 -14.50 8.53
CA LEU A 462 -15.80 -14.94 9.80
C LEU A 462 -15.87 -16.46 10.05
N TRP A 463 -16.72 -17.16 9.30
CA TRP A 463 -16.82 -18.62 9.25
C TRP A 463 -17.36 -19.05 7.89
N GLU A 464 -17.03 -20.27 7.46
CA GLU A 464 -17.50 -20.79 6.17
C GLU A 464 -18.17 -22.16 6.34
N TRP A 465 -19.32 -22.35 5.69
CA TRP A 465 -19.91 -23.67 5.48
C TRP A 465 -19.39 -24.26 4.18
N LYS A 466 -18.54 -25.28 4.26
CA LYS A 466 -18.04 -26.00 3.08
C LYS A 466 -18.85 -27.27 2.87
N LEU A 467 -19.45 -27.37 1.70
CA LEU A 467 -20.09 -28.58 1.19
C LEU A 467 -19.09 -29.29 0.27
N SER A 468 -18.72 -30.52 0.60
CA SER A 468 -17.95 -31.39 -0.28
C SER A 468 -18.59 -32.76 -0.42
N ALA A 469 -18.06 -33.58 -1.32
CA ALA A 469 -18.48 -34.98 -1.46
C ALA A 469 -18.29 -35.79 -0.16
N ASP A 470 -17.35 -35.38 0.71
CA ASP A 470 -16.97 -36.09 1.94
C ASP A 470 -17.78 -35.68 3.19
N GLY A 471 -18.68 -34.72 3.05
CA GLY A 471 -19.57 -34.24 4.10
C GLY A 471 -19.70 -32.72 4.14
N ILE A 472 -20.23 -32.24 5.27
CA ILE A 472 -20.49 -30.82 5.50
C ILE A 472 -19.56 -30.35 6.61
N PHE A 473 -18.87 -29.23 6.41
CA PHE A 473 -17.87 -28.73 7.33
C PHE A 473 -18.18 -27.28 7.72
N LEU A 474 -18.08 -26.98 9.02
CA LEU A 474 -17.96 -25.61 9.52
C LEU A 474 -16.48 -25.30 9.71
N ILE A 475 -15.97 -24.35 8.95
CA ILE A 475 -14.58 -23.90 9.01
C ILE A 475 -14.52 -22.64 9.88
N LEU A 476 -13.71 -22.69 10.94
CA LEU A 476 -13.52 -21.62 11.91
C LEU A 476 -12.09 -21.07 11.81
N GLY A 477 -11.95 -19.75 11.60
CA GLY A 477 -10.66 -19.09 11.37
C GLY A 477 -10.16 -19.14 9.92
N SER A 478 -9.17 -18.32 9.59
CA SER A 478 -8.50 -18.27 8.28
C SER A 478 -7.18 -19.07 8.29
N GLN A 479 -6.74 -19.54 7.11
CA GLN A 479 -5.44 -20.21 6.96
C GLN A 479 -4.35 -19.12 6.79
N ILE A 480 -3.54 -18.90 7.83
CA ILE A 480 -2.48 -17.89 7.85
C ILE A 480 -1.12 -18.58 7.62
N ASP A 481 -0.43 -18.25 6.52
CA ASP A 481 0.92 -18.73 6.18
C ASP A 481 2.02 -17.77 6.71
N SER A 482 2.02 -17.43 8.00
CA SER A 482 3.10 -16.61 8.59
C SER A 482 3.48 -17.02 10.03
N GLU A 483 4.78 -17.00 10.32
CA GLU A 483 5.38 -17.34 11.63
C GLU A 483 5.18 -16.26 12.72
N GLU A 484 4.38 -15.21 12.49
CA GLU A 484 4.12 -14.18 13.50
C GLU A 484 2.78 -14.39 14.21
N VAL A 485 2.80 -15.21 15.26
CA VAL A 485 1.71 -15.31 16.23
C VAL A 485 1.60 -14.00 17.00
N ILE A 486 0.63 -13.15 16.67
CA ILE A 486 0.25 -12.01 17.51
C ILE A 486 -0.47 -12.55 18.74
N LYS A 487 0.19 -12.47 19.90
CA LYS A 487 -0.43 -12.76 21.19
C LYS A 487 -1.25 -11.56 21.64
N TYR A 488 -2.56 -11.63 21.45
CA TYR A 488 -3.48 -10.72 22.11
C TYR A 488 -3.60 -11.15 23.58
N HIS A 489 -3.03 -10.38 24.50
CA HIS A 489 -3.16 -10.64 25.93
C HIS A 489 -4.62 -10.46 26.34
N SER A 490 -5.29 -11.57 26.64
CA SER A 490 -6.50 -11.54 27.45
C SER A 490 -6.13 -11.84 28.90
N SER A 491 -6.89 -11.30 29.84
CA SER A 491 -6.71 -11.51 31.27
C SER A 491 -6.88 -12.96 31.75
N THR A 492 -7.13 -13.95 30.86
CA THR A 492 -7.31 -15.36 31.25
C THR A 492 -6.74 -16.43 30.31
N GLY A 493 -6.00 -16.12 29.22
CA GLY A 493 -5.39 -17.18 28.40
C GLY A 493 -4.93 -16.81 26.98
N VAL A 494 -4.24 -17.76 26.33
CA VAL A 494 -3.61 -17.67 24.99
C VAL A 494 -4.66 -17.87 23.89
N PHE A 495 -4.97 -16.82 23.15
CA PHE A 495 -5.73 -16.90 21.90
C PHE A 495 -4.81 -17.34 20.75
N ASN A 496 -5.27 -18.26 19.89
CA ASN A 496 -4.57 -18.62 18.66
C ASN A 496 -5.52 -18.56 17.45
N ASN A 497 -4.96 -18.19 16.30
CA ASN A 497 -5.69 -18.02 15.04
C ASN A 497 -5.60 -19.29 14.17
N GLN A 498 -5.36 -20.47 14.74
CA GLN A 498 -5.25 -21.71 13.95
C GLN A 498 -6.62 -22.11 13.41
N ARG A 499 -6.67 -22.45 12.11
CA ARG A 499 -7.87 -22.96 11.45
C ARG A 499 -8.31 -24.28 12.08
N GLU A 500 -9.60 -24.40 12.39
CA GLU A 500 -10.24 -25.64 12.86
C GLU A 500 -11.41 -26.00 11.94
N GLU A 501 -11.61 -27.29 11.71
CA GLU A 501 -12.70 -27.80 10.86
C GLU A 501 -13.60 -28.74 11.67
N ILE A 502 -14.89 -28.41 11.77
CA ILE A 502 -15.90 -29.25 12.43
C ILE A 502 -16.71 -29.97 11.35
N LYS A 503 -16.59 -31.29 11.28
CA LYS A 503 -17.38 -32.14 10.37
C LYS A 503 -18.79 -32.37 10.93
N LEU A 504 -19.82 -32.22 10.09
CA LEU A 504 -21.20 -32.51 10.40
C LEU A 504 -21.64 -33.82 9.73
N GLU A 505 -22.21 -34.71 10.53
CA GLU A 505 -22.87 -35.92 10.05
C GLU A 505 -24.35 -35.62 9.81
N LEU A 506 -24.70 -35.36 8.54
CA LEU A 506 -26.08 -35.23 8.09
C LEU A 506 -26.53 -36.48 7.36
N ASP A 507 -27.81 -36.79 7.51
CA ASP A 507 -28.35 -38.04 7.01
C ASP A 507 -28.54 -38.05 5.47
N GLN A 508 -28.61 -36.90 4.74
CA GLN A 508 -28.57 -36.75 3.25
C GLN A 508 -28.29 -35.28 2.76
N PRO A 509 -27.68 -35.01 1.55
CA PRO A 509 -27.43 -33.64 1.03
C PRO A 509 -28.51 -33.11 0.04
N SER A 510 -28.89 -31.82 0.12
CA SER A 510 -30.04 -31.20 -0.60
C SER A 510 -29.71 -30.26 -1.79
N GLN A 511 -30.52 -30.37 -2.85
CA GLN A 511 -30.58 -29.57 -4.09
C GLN A 511 -31.24 -28.17 -3.91
N ASN A 512 -30.87 -27.11 -4.70
CA ASN A 512 -31.77 -26.17 -5.44
C ASN A 512 -31.16 -24.82 -5.95
N LYS A 513 -31.86 -24.16 -6.90
CA LYS A 513 -31.50 -23.20 -7.99
C LYS A 513 -32.28 -21.83 -7.96
N ILE A 514 -31.70 -20.73 -8.51
CA ILE A 514 -32.22 -19.52 -9.28
C ILE A 514 -33.13 -18.41 -8.63
N TYR A 515 -32.80 -17.09 -8.83
CA TYR A 515 -33.59 -15.95 -9.47
C TYR A 515 -33.16 -14.52 -9.02
N GLY A 516 -33.30 -13.49 -9.88
CA GLY A 516 -32.78 -12.12 -9.66
C GLY A 516 -33.75 -10.93 -9.82
N SER A 517 -33.17 -9.71 -9.82
CA SER A 517 -33.58 -8.43 -10.46
C SER A 517 -33.87 -7.18 -9.57
N HIS A 518 -33.37 -6.03 -10.09
CA HIS A 518 -33.72 -4.59 -9.90
C HIS A 518 -33.07 -3.70 -8.81
N GLY A 519 -32.31 -2.69 -9.27
CA GLY A 519 -32.10 -1.40 -8.58
C GLY A 519 -30.70 -0.75 -8.71
N LYS A 520 -30.47 0.08 -9.73
CA LYS A 520 -29.34 1.06 -9.84
C LYS A 520 -29.66 2.32 -8.98
N PRO A 521 -28.70 3.20 -8.54
CA PRO A 521 -27.81 3.93 -9.46
C PRO A 521 -26.42 4.44 -8.97
N ALA A 522 -25.66 4.94 -9.97
CA ALA A 522 -24.55 5.91 -9.97
C ALA A 522 -23.10 5.41 -9.81
N ASN A 523 -22.29 5.81 -10.81
CA ASN A 523 -20.83 5.82 -10.91
C ASN A 523 -20.10 4.47 -10.98
N TYR A 524 -20.01 3.94 -12.19
CA TYR A 524 -18.95 2.99 -12.57
C TYR A 524 -18.24 3.52 -13.82
N GLN A 525 -17.10 4.18 -13.63
CA GLN A 525 -16.04 4.27 -14.62
C GLN A 525 -15.01 3.18 -14.31
N LYS A 526 -15.14 2.05 -15.02
CA LYS A 526 -14.07 1.27 -15.66
C LYS A 526 -14.65 -0.09 -16.06
N ILE A 527 -15.30 -0.17 -17.22
CA ILE A 527 -15.36 -1.43 -17.95
C ILE A 527 -14.09 -1.45 -18.81
N TYR A 528 -13.11 -2.24 -18.38
CA TYR A 528 -12.11 -2.79 -19.29
C TYR A 528 -12.44 -4.27 -19.46
N ASP A 529 -12.37 -4.69 -20.72
CA ASP A 529 -12.88 -5.93 -21.28
C ASP A 529 -12.38 -7.20 -20.57
N HIS A 530 -13.31 -8.15 -20.51
CA HIS A 530 -13.01 -9.56 -20.37
C HIS A 530 -12.44 -10.11 -21.69
N ASP A 531 -11.37 -10.89 -21.57
CA ASP A 531 -11.08 -12.13 -22.32
C ASP A 531 -11.00 -12.09 -23.86
N TYR A 532 -9.79 -12.34 -24.38
CA TYR A 532 -9.64 -13.02 -25.68
C TYR A 532 -10.16 -14.46 -25.54
N HIS A 533 -11.32 -14.71 -26.16
CA HIS A 533 -11.81 -16.05 -26.47
C HIS A 533 -10.90 -16.80 -27.45
N TYR A 534 -10.81 -18.13 -27.33
CA TYR A 534 -10.91 -19.00 -28.50
C TYR A 534 -11.92 -20.15 -28.30
N LYS A 535 -12.82 -20.18 -29.28
CA LYS A 535 -13.92 -21.10 -29.66
C LYS A 535 -13.45 -22.56 -29.87
N GLU A 536 -14.25 -23.62 -29.99
CA GLU A 536 -15.69 -23.91 -30.17
C GLU A 536 -15.84 -25.46 -30.09
N GLU A 537 -17.02 -25.99 -29.81
CA GLU A 537 -17.43 -27.28 -30.40
C GLU A 537 -18.76 -27.11 -31.16
N GLY A 538 -18.75 -27.42 -32.47
CA GLY A 538 -19.92 -28.06 -33.10
C GLY A 538 -20.74 -27.38 -34.22
N ALA A 539 -20.17 -26.50 -35.07
CA ALA A 539 -20.54 -26.17 -36.49
C ALA A 539 -21.98 -25.62 -36.82
N TYR A 540 -22.20 -24.64 -37.74
CA TYR A 540 -21.61 -24.35 -39.05
C TYR A 540 -21.64 -22.84 -39.44
N ASN A 541 -20.55 -22.38 -40.08
CA ASN A 541 -20.33 -21.39 -41.18
C ASN A 541 -21.39 -20.30 -41.54
N PHE A 542 -21.09 -19.12 -42.12
CA PHE A 542 -20.06 -18.69 -43.09
C PHE A 542 -19.79 -17.17 -42.95
N SER A 543 -18.68 -16.74 -43.57
CA SER A 543 -18.22 -15.36 -43.71
C SER A 543 -19.15 -14.44 -44.51
N SER A 544 -19.07 -13.16 -44.17
CA SER A 544 -19.29 -11.97 -45.02
C SER A 544 -20.56 -11.89 -45.87
N GLN A 545 -21.30 -10.80 -45.66
CA GLN A 545 -22.46 -10.29 -46.38
C GLN A 545 -23.81 -10.55 -45.69
N GLN A 546 -24.66 -9.53 -45.80
CA GLN A 546 -26.09 -9.52 -45.54
C GLN A 546 -26.49 -9.34 -44.08
N GLY A 547 -26.71 -8.07 -43.72
CA GLY A 547 -27.87 -7.79 -42.90
C GLY A 547 -29.11 -8.33 -43.60
N ALA A 548 -30.01 -8.91 -42.82
CA ALA A 548 -31.41 -8.70 -43.09
C ALA A 548 -31.82 -7.45 -42.29
N GLY A 549 -31.85 -6.24 -42.86
CA GLY A 549 -33.09 -5.75 -43.45
C GLY A 549 -33.90 -6.88 -44.09
N PHE A 550 -35.19 -6.95 -43.79
CA PHE A 550 -36.13 -7.64 -44.67
C PHE A 550 -35.66 -7.60 -46.12
N ILE A 551 -35.72 -8.74 -46.82
CA ILE A 551 -35.60 -8.76 -48.27
C ILE A 551 -36.66 -7.79 -48.81
N ILE A 552 -36.24 -6.60 -49.21
CA ILE A 552 -36.75 -5.99 -50.43
C ILE A 552 -35.62 -6.18 -51.44
N LEU A 553 -35.83 -7.16 -52.32
CA LEU A 553 -35.14 -7.26 -53.59
C LEU A 553 -35.18 -5.88 -54.27
N SER A 554 -34.04 -5.25 -54.50
CA SER A 554 -33.94 -4.34 -55.63
C SER A 554 -32.50 -4.20 -56.09
N THR A 555 -32.25 -4.78 -57.26
CA THR A 555 -30.99 -4.83 -58.02
C THR A 555 -30.67 -3.50 -58.71
N HIS A 556 -30.91 -2.37 -58.07
CA HIS A 556 -30.73 -1.05 -58.69
C HIS A 556 -29.84 -0.14 -57.84
N LYS A 557 -28.70 0.26 -58.40
CA LYS A 557 -27.96 1.47 -57.99
C LYS A 557 -28.95 2.62 -57.79
N ASN A 558 -28.90 3.24 -56.60
CA ASN A 558 -29.47 4.54 -56.17
C ASN A 558 -30.90 4.88 -56.62
N PRO A 559 -31.79 5.25 -55.68
CA PRO A 559 -31.73 6.62 -55.17
C PRO A 559 -32.15 6.79 -53.69
N GLU A 560 -31.71 7.89 -53.05
CA GLU A 560 -32.13 8.36 -51.71
C GLU A 560 -31.62 7.57 -50.50
N GLN A 561 -30.31 7.55 -50.27
CA GLN A 561 -29.81 7.35 -48.89
C GLN A 561 -29.94 8.68 -48.16
N GLY A 562 -31.10 8.89 -47.55
CA GLY A 562 -31.34 9.98 -46.63
C GLY A 562 -32.03 9.47 -45.39
N ILE A 563 -31.55 9.90 -44.23
CA ILE A 563 -32.20 9.58 -42.96
C ILE A 563 -33.47 10.42 -42.89
N LYS A 564 -34.63 9.77 -42.71
CA LYS A 564 -35.91 10.46 -42.53
C LYS A 564 -36.28 10.45 -41.06
N ILE A 565 -36.33 11.63 -40.44
CA ILE A 565 -36.80 11.84 -39.06
C ILE A 565 -38.11 12.62 -39.13
N ASP A 566 -39.16 12.11 -38.48
CA ASP A 566 -40.53 12.68 -38.53
C ASP A 566 -41.04 12.93 -39.97
N GLY A 567 -40.67 12.04 -40.90
CA GLY A 567 -41.05 12.13 -42.31
C GLY A 567 -40.27 13.17 -43.13
N ARG A 568 -39.29 13.87 -42.53
CA ARG A 568 -38.39 14.81 -43.22
C ARG A 568 -37.04 14.16 -43.48
N ASP A 569 -36.60 14.22 -44.73
CA ASP A 569 -35.28 13.76 -45.14
C ASP A 569 -34.20 14.77 -44.72
N ILE A 570 -33.16 14.29 -44.03
CA ILE A 570 -32.05 15.10 -43.53
C ILE A 570 -30.76 14.90 -44.36
N SER A 571 -30.81 14.15 -45.45
CA SER A 571 -29.72 14.16 -46.43
C SER A 571 -29.61 15.54 -47.08
N GLY A 572 -28.39 15.99 -47.30
CA GLY A 572 -28.14 17.34 -47.79
C GLY A 572 -26.72 17.83 -47.52
N GLN A 573 -26.40 18.99 -48.07
CA GLN A 573 -25.13 19.67 -47.80
C GLN A 573 -25.32 20.69 -46.68
N TYR A 574 -24.44 20.66 -45.68
CA TYR A 574 -24.48 21.55 -44.54
C TYR A 574 -23.15 22.28 -44.43
N GLU A 575 -23.21 23.61 -44.45
CA GLU A 575 -22.04 24.45 -44.29
C GLU A 575 -21.75 24.71 -42.82
N GLU A 576 -20.46 24.75 -42.48
CA GLU A 576 -19.98 25.09 -41.15
C GLU A 576 -20.41 26.52 -40.80
N LYS A 577 -21.02 26.66 -39.62
CA LYS A 577 -21.36 27.95 -39.03
C LYS A 577 -20.44 28.24 -37.86
N ASP A 578 -20.14 29.51 -37.67
CA ASP A 578 -19.44 29.95 -36.46
C ASP A 578 -20.30 29.60 -35.23
N ARG A 579 -19.64 29.20 -34.14
CA ARG A 579 -20.30 28.70 -32.93
C ARG A 579 -21.39 29.65 -32.44
N GLU A 580 -21.19 30.97 -32.52
CA GLU A 580 -22.19 31.94 -32.08
C GLU A 580 -23.45 31.98 -32.97
N GLU A 581 -23.30 31.70 -34.27
CA GLU A 581 -24.37 31.74 -35.27
C GLU A 581 -25.18 30.42 -35.37
N ALA A 582 -24.67 29.32 -34.82
CA ALA A 582 -25.34 28.02 -34.83
C ALA A 582 -26.58 27.98 -33.90
N ASN A 583 -27.73 27.49 -34.37
CA ASN A 583 -28.98 27.48 -33.57
C ASN A 583 -29.34 26.07 -33.08
N ILE A 584 -28.73 25.60 -31.98
CA ILE A 584 -28.94 24.23 -31.44
C ILE A 584 -30.02 24.12 -30.35
N GLY A 585 -30.91 25.11 -30.24
CA GLY A 585 -31.87 25.22 -29.13
C GLY A 585 -31.23 25.65 -27.81
N GLY A 586 -31.80 25.25 -26.67
CA GLY A 586 -31.31 25.62 -25.32
C GLY A 586 -30.03 24.89 -24.86
N ARG A 587 -29.37 24.13 -25.74
CA ARG A 587 -28.18 23.34 -25.41
C ARG A 587 -26.94 24.21 -25.26
N THR A 588 -26.08 23.83 -24.32
CA THR A 588 -24.76 24.45 -24.12
C THR A 588 -23.86 24.11 -25.30
N LYS A 589 -23.46 25.13 -26.06
CA LYS A 589 -22.46 24.97 -27.13
C LYS A 589 -21.10 24.70 -26.51
N THR A 590 -20.35 23.73 -27.01
CA THR A 590 -18.97 23.42 -26.58
C THR A 590 -17.94 23.88 -27.63
N LEU A 591 -16.66 23.96 -27.24
CA LEU A 591 -15.53 24.27 -28.16
C LEU A 591 -15.08 23.07 -28.99
N ARG A 592 -15.44 21.85 -28.57
CA ARG A 592 -15.07 20.57 -29.21
C ARG A 592 -16.00 20.19 -30.37
N ASP A 593 -17.21 20.71 -30.33
CA ASP A 593 -18.26 20.48 -31.31
C ASP A 593 -18.12 21.48 -32.48
N THR A 594 -18.20 20.98 -33.71
CA THR A 594 -18.31 21.82 -34.91
C THR A 594 -19.74 21.84 -35.38
N TYR A 595 -20.26 23.02 -35.73
CA TYR A 595 -21.68 23.20 -36.01
C TYR A 595 -21.90 23.36 -37.49
N PHE A 596 -22.84 22.58 -38.03
CA PHE A 596 -23.18 22.61 -39.44
C PHE A 596 -24.69 22.86 -39.60
N GLY A 597 -25.04 23.83 -40.45
CA GLY A 597 -26.44 24.24 -40.62
C GLY A 597 -27.13 24.66 -39.31
N GLU A 598 -28.39 24.25 -39.12
CA GLU A 598 -29.18 24.61 -37.93
C GLU A 598 -29.34 23.49 -36.91
N ASN A 599 -29.12 22.23 -37.30
CA ASN A 599 -29.51 21.06 -36.52
C ASN A 599 -28.42 20.00 -36.44
N ILE A 600 -27.21 20.26 -36.95
CA ILE A 600 -26.12 19.28 -36.96
C ILE A 600 -24.96 19.76 -36.11
N ILE A 601 -24.51 18.85 -35.26
CA ILE A 601 -23.27 18.96 -34.52
C ILE A 601 -22.39 17.79 -34.93
N LEU A 602 -21.16 18.07 -35.35
CA LEU A 602 -20.12 17.06 -35.48
C LEU A 602 -19.25 17.14 -34.24
N ARG A 603 -19.40 16.16 -33.37
CA ARG A 603 -18.59 15.99 -32.16
C ARG A 603 -17.32 15.25 -32.53
N ASP A 604 -16.21 15.65 -31.91
CA ASP A 604 -14.90 15.02 -32.12
C ASP A 604 -14.45 15.06 -33.59
N LYS A 605 -14.70 16.21 -34.24
CA LYS A 605 -14.34 16.45 -35.63
C LYS A 605 -12.88 16.02 -35.88
N LYS A 606 -12.72 15.06 -36.77
CA LYS A 606 -11.46 14.55 -37.30
C LYS A 606 -11.52 14.60 -38.82
N THR A 607 -10.37 14.38 -39.46
CA THR A 607 -10.28 14.21 -40.91
C THR A 607 -9.75 12.81 -41.19
N THR A 608 -10.59 11.95 -41.75
CA THR A 608 -10.23 10.58 -42.14
C THR A 608 -10.27 10.50 -43.66
N TYR A 609 -9.15 10.12 -44.28
CA TYR A 609 -8.97 10.09 -45.75
C TYR A 609 -9.34 11.40 -46.48
N GLY A 610 -9.08 12.56 -45.84
CA GLY A 610 -9.36 13.88 -46.43
C GLY A 610 -10.82 14.32 -46.34
N GLN A 611 -11.66 13.58 -45.62
CA GLN A 611 -13.07 13.88 -45.37
C GLN A 611 -13.33 14.03 -43.87
N LEU A 612 -14.28 14.89 -43.49
CA LEU A 612 -14.67 15.07 -42.10
C LEU A 612 -15.24 13.78 -41.51
N SER A 613 -14.92 13.48 -40.27
CA SER A 613 -15.45 12.33 -39.54
C SER A 613 -15.62 12.66 -38.06
N GLY A 614 -16.45 11.90 -37.36
CA GLY A 614 -16.75 12.10 -35.94
C GLY A 614 -18.11 11.54 -35.57
N ASP A 615 -18.63 11.92 -34.40
CA ASP A 615 -19.98 11.53 -34.00
C ASP A 615 -20.96 12.61 -34.48
N LEU A 616 -21.86 12.23 -35.38
CA LEU A 616 -22.86 13.15 -35.91
C LEU A 616 -24.07 13.16 -34.99
N VAL A 617 -24.36 14.33 -34.41
CA VAL A 617 -25.55 14.56 -33.62
C VAL A 617 -26.51 15.42 -34.43
N TYR A 618 -27.65 14.83 -34.83
CA TYR A 618 -28.75 15.56 -35.45
C TYR A 618 -29.82 15.89 -34.41
N ILE A 619 -30.13 17.16 -34.24
CA ILE A 619 -31.10 17.66 -33.28
C ILE A 619 -32.47 17.81 -33.96
N TYR A 620 -33.52 17.24 -33.36
CA TYR A 620 -34.88 17.27 -33.90
C TYR A 620 -35.95 17.49 -32.83
N GLY A 621 -37.22 17.52 -33.26
CA GLY A 621 -38.38 17.82 -32.41
C GLY A 621 -38.75 19.31 -32.32
N PRO A 622 -40.00 19.63 -31.94
CA PRO A 622 -40.52 21.01 -31.95
C PRO A 622 -39.83 21.96 -30.96
N GLN A 623 -39.17 21.42 -29.92
CA GLN A 623 -38.35 22.18 -28.96
C GLN A 623 -36.84 21.94 -29.12
N LYS A 624 -36.42 21.18 -30.14
CA LYS A 624 -35.03 20.74 -30.31
C LYS A 624 -34.51 20.01 -29.05
N GLU A 625 -35.27 19.10 -28.46
CA GLU A 625 -34.85 18.32 -27.28
C GLU A 625 -34.40 16.89 -27.64
N ASP A 626 -34.92 16.37 -28.75
CA ASP A 626 -34.58 15.04 -29.22
C ASP A 626 -33.30 15.07 -30.07
N GLU A 627 -32.52 13.99 -30.01
CA GLU A 627 -31.28 13.87 -30.78
C GLU A 627 -31.09 12.46 -31.35
N LEU A 628 -30.47 12.42 -32.53
CA LEU A 628 -30.03 11.19 -33.18
C LEU A 628 -28.52 11.25 -33.20
N ILE A 629 -27.88 10.26 -32.58
CA ILE A 629 -26.42 10.13 -32.54
C ILE A 629 -26.03 9.03 -33.51
N ILE A 630 -25.15 9.37 -34.45
CA ILE A 630 -24.50 8.42 -35.35
C ILE A 630 -23.03 8.38 -34.98
N GLU A 631 -22.65 7.31 -34.28
CA GLU A 631 -21.27 7.08 -33.89
C GLU A 631 -20.42 6.72 -35.11
N GLY A 632 -19.24 7.33 -35.24
CA GLY A 632 -18.29 7.03 -36.32
C GLY A 632 -18.72 7.49 -37.73
N PHE A 633 -19.57 8.51 -37.84
CA PHE A 633 -19.99 9.11 -39.10
C PHE A 633 -18.78 9.61 -39.94
N GLN A 634 -18.79 9.31 -41.23
CA GLN A 634 -17.88 9.87 -42.24
C GLN A 634 -18.62 10.77 -43.22
N ASN A 635 -17.96 11.84 -43.68
CA ASN A 635 -18.58 12.83 -44.54
C ASN A 635 -19.06 12.21 -45.87
N GLY A 636 -20.36 12.34 -46.16
CA GLY A 636 -21.00 11.68 -47.30
C GLY A 636 -21.85 10.48 -46.91
N ASP A 637 -21.71 9.96 -45.68
CA ASP A 637 -22.58 8.91 -45.16
C ASP A 637 -24.02 9.39 -45.09
N TYR A 638 -24.95 8.50 -45.43
CA TYR A 638 -26.40 8.77 -45.41
C TYR A 638 -26.82 10.02 -46.20
N GLY A 639 -26.04 10.39 -47.23
CA GLY A 639 -26.29 11.56 -48.07
C GLY A 639 -26.03 12.91 -47.39
N ILE A 640 -25.40 12.92 -46.22
CA ILE A 640 -25.06 14.14 -45.47
C ILE A 640 -23.64 14.57 -45.85
N THR A 641 -23.49 15.76 -46.43
CA THR A 641 -22.18 16.33 -46.78
C THR A 641 -21.92 17.61 -45.98
N LEU A 642 -20.97 17.56 -45.06
CA LEU A 642 -20.48 18.67 -44.28
C LEU A 642 -19.38 19.42 -45.04
N ARG A 643 -19.50 20.75 -45.17
CA ARG A 643 -18.53 21.62 -45.84
C ARG A 643 -17.98 22.67 -44.88
N GLU A 644 -16.67 22.70 -44.72
CA GLU A 644 -15.99 23.69 -43.88
C GLU A 644 -16.07 25.08 -44.51
N LYS A 645 -16.16 26.12 -43.66
CA LYS A 645 -16.13 27.51 -44.07
C LYS A 645 -14.72 27.85 -44.55
N VAL A 646 -14.58 28.30 -45.79
CA VAL A 646 -13.28 28.72 -46.35
C VAL A 646 -12.82 29.98 -45.61
N ARG A 647 -11.89 29.82 -44.67
CA ARG A 647 -11.25 30.95 -43.97
C ARG A 647 -10.12 31.47 -44.86
N GLN A 648 -10.13 32.77 -45.17
CA GLN A 648 -9.00 33.40 -45.84
C GLN A 648 -7.79 33.39 -44.88
N PRO A 649 -6.55 33.18 -45.38
CA PRO A 649 -5.37 33.23 -44.54
C PRO A 649 -5.15 34.68 -44.11
N GLU A 650 -5.41 34.99 -42.84
CA GLU A 650 -5.00 36.26 -42.25
C GLU A 650 -3.56 36.15 -41.77
N ASP A 651 -2.73 37.03 -42.32
CA ASP A 651 -1.37 37.39 -41.92
C ASP A 651 -1.28 37.78 -40.44
N ASP A 652 -0.10 37.50 -39.87
CA ASP A 652 0.50 38.15 -38.69
C ASP A 652 -0.37 38.33 -37.44
N LYS A 653 -0.33 37.32 -36.56
CA LYS A 653 -0.30 37.58 -35.12
C LYS A 653 0.98 37.02 -34.53
N GLN A 654 1.97 37.89 -34.37
CA GLN A 654 3.05 37.66 -33.41
C GLN A 654 2.45 37.34 -32.03
N PRO A 655 2.89 36.28 -31.36
CA PRO A 655 2.93 36.27 -29.91
C PRO A 655 4.32 36.75 -29.47
N VAL A 656 4.42 38.00 -29.03
CA VAL A 656 5.55 38.47 -28.22
C VAL A 656 5.11 38.46 -26.77
N THR A 657 5.80 37.73 -25.90
CA THR A 657 6.13 38.26 -24.57
C THR A 657 7.35 37.57 -23.97
N TYR A 658 8.44 38.33 -23.96
CA TYR A 658 9.57 38.18 -23.07
C TYR A 658 9.10 38.43 -21.63
N THR A 659 9.47 37.58 -20.68
CA THR A 659 9.63 38.12 -19.31
C THR A 659 10.85 39.04 -19.36
N ALA A 660 10.75 40.28 -18.90
CA ALA A 660 11.74 41.35 -19.16
C ALA A 660 13.19 41.04 -18.68
N TYR A 661 13.41 39.92 -17.99
CA TYR A 661 14.71 39.46 -17.50
C TYR A 661 15.02 37.97 -17.72
N HIS A 662 14.08 37.13 -18.18
CA HIS A 662 14.30 35.69 -18.33
C HIS A 662 14.07 35.24 -19.77
N LYS A 663 15.13 34.74 -20.40
CA LYS A 663 15.12 34.13 -21.74
C LYS A 663 14.46 32.74 -21.79
N VAL A 664 13.54 32.42 -20.88
CA VAL A 664 12.85 31.12 -20.80
C VAL A 664 11.40 31.30 -21.21
N ARG A 665 10.87 30.42 -22.06
CA ARG A 665 9.48 30.45 -22.54
C ARG A 665 8.77 29.14 -22.21
N PHE A 666 7.49 29.26 -21.84
CA PHE A 666 6.57 28.15 -21.64
C PHE A 666 5.45 28.26 -22.69
N ASP A 667 5.04 27.16 -23.30
CA ASP A 667 4.03 27.19 -24.38
C ASP A 667 2.57 27.30 -23.88
N CYS A 668 2.28 26.77 -22.69
CA CYS A 668 0.93 26.69 -22.14
C CYS A 668 0.57 27.80 -21.13
N VAL A 669 1.56 28.47 -20.54
CA VAL A 669 1.36 29.47 -19.46
C VAL A 669 2.31 30.66 -19.61
N GLU A 670 1.84 31.85 -19.22
CA GLU A 670 2.62 33.09 -19.22
C GLU A 670 2.77 33.59 -17.77
N PHE A 671 4.03 33.74 -17.32
CA PHE A 671 4.35 34.30 -16.01
C PHE A 671 4.69 35.78 -16.13
N VAL A 672 4.04 36.61 -15.30
CA VAL A 672 4.41 38.01 -15.09
C VAL A 672 5.77 38.10 -14.39
N ASP A 673 5.98 37.24 -13.39
CA ASP A 673 7.21 37.14 -12.63
C ASP A 673 7.51 35.68 -12.28
N LEU A 674 8.57 35.12 -12.86
CA LEU A 674 8.99 33.74 -12.64
C LEU A 674 9.85 33.67 -11.37
N LYS A 675 9.33 33.01 -10.33
CA LYS A 675 10.00 32.91 -9.02
C LYS A 675 10.94 31.72 -8.91
N GLU A 676 10.52 30.57 -9.43
CA GLU A 676 11.26 29.33 -9.36
C GLU A 676 11.08 28.55 -10.66
N MET A 677 12.17 27.97 -11.15
CA MET A 677 12.16 26.92 -12.16
C MET A 677 13.28 25.96 -11.84
N VAL A 678 12.95 24.67 -11.70
CA VAL A 678 13.90 23.58 -11.49
C VAL A 678 13.52 22.42 -12.40
N ILE A 679 14.45 22.01 -13.26
CA ILE A 679 14.34 20.82 -14.11
C ILE A 679 15.37 19.82 -13.62
N GLU A 680 14.92 18.63 -13.23
CA GLU A 680 15.78 17.54 -12.79
C GLU A 680 15.76 16.41 -13.80
N LYS A 681 16.93 16.08 -14.35
CA LYS A 681 17.14 14.99 -15.30
C LYS A 681 18.19 14.03 -14.74
N SER A 682 17.95 12.72 -14.84
CA SER A 682 18.87 11.68 -14.40
C SER A 682 18.74 10.45 -15.29
N ILE A 683 19.82 9.69 -15.44
CA ILE A 683 19.72 8.35 -16.03
C ILE A 683 18.74 7.51 -15.20
N TYR A 684 18.02 6.60 -15.86
CA TYR A 684 17.07 5.67 -15.25
C TYR A 684 15.85 6.28 -14.52
N GLU A 685 15.60 7.58 -14.71
CA GLU A 685 14.48 8.32 -14.10
C GLU A 685 13.74 9.15 -15.16
N HIS A 686 12.46 9.43 -14.92
CA HIS A 686 11.75 10.44 -15.71
C HIS A 686 12.30 11.83 -15.42
N SER A 687 12.45 12.68 -16.44
CA SER A 687 12.73 14.10 -16.21
C SER A 687 11.54 14.76 -15.51
N ARG A 688 11.81 15.61 -14.52
CA ARG A 688 10.79 16.29 -13.71
C ARG A 688 11.04 17.79 -13.67
N VAL A 689 9.96 18.54 -13.58
CA VAL A 689 9.98 20.00 -13.51
C VAL A 689 9.13 20.49 -12.36
N LYS A 690 9.62 21.53 -11.68
CA LYS A 690 8.85 22.39 -10.79
C LYS A 690 8.98 23.82 -11.26
N ILE A 691 7.86 24.50 -11.45
CA ILE A 691 7.79 25.91 -11.83
C ILE A 691 6.88 26.65 -10.85
N ALA A 692 7.25 27.86 -10.44
CA ALA A 692 6.42 28.74 -9.63
C ALA A 692 6.58 30.19 -10.07
N GLY A 693 5.47 30.93 -10.14
CA GLY A 693 5.50 32.35 -10.49
C GLY A 693 4.16 33.05 -10.39
N VAL A 694 4.20 34.37 -10.60
CA VAL A 694 3.01 35.23 -10.65
C VAL A 694 2.43 35.19 -12.06
N ILE A 695 1.11 35.07 -12.17
CA ILE A 695 0.36 35.12 -13.43
C ILE A 695 -0.60 36.32 -13.44
N LYS A 696 -1.05 36.76 -14.62
CA LYS A 696 -2.05 37.83 -14.72
C LYS A 696 -3.41 37.35 -14.24
N ASP A 697 -4.13 38.19 -13.51
CA ASP A 697 -5.46 37.89 -12.98
C ASP A 697 -6.45 37.42 -14.06
N GLU A 698 -6.41 38.02 -15.25
CA GLU A 698 -7.27 37.66 -16.39
C GLU A 698 -6.99 36.26 -16.96
N ASN A 699 -5.80 35.70 -16.72
CA ASN A 699 -5.39 34.39 -17.22
C ASN A 699 -5.63 33.25 -16.21
N ALA A 700 -5.90 33.56 -14.93
CA ALA A 700 -6.00 32.55 -13.88
C ALA A 700 -7.07 31.49 -14.16
N GLU A 701 -8.27 31.92 -14.55
CA GLU A 701 -9.37 31.00 -14.87
C GLU A 701 -9.11 30.22 -16.17
N LYS A 702 -8.50 30.87 -17.17
CA LYS A 702 -8.10 30.23 -18.43
C LYS A 702 -7.10 29.09 -18.19
N TYR A 703 -6.11 29.32 -17.34
CA TYR A 703 -5.11 28.30 -17.01
C TYR A 703 -5.71 27.19 -16.15
N ARG A 704 -6.56 27.52 -15.17
CA ARG A 704 -7.31 26.53 -14.39
C ARG A 704 -8.12 25.61 -15.30
N ASP A 705 -8.86 26.18 -16.24
CA ASP A 705 -9.64 25.44 -17.22
C ASP A 705 -8.79 24.47 -18.07
N TYR A 706 -7.65 24.93 -18.58
CA TYR A 706 -6.72 24.08 -19.34
C TYR A 706 -6.16 22.93 -18.48
N LEU A 707 -5.75 23.23 -17.24
CA LEU A 707 -5.09 22.28 -16.35
C LEU A 707 -6.07 21.25 -15.73
N GLU A 708 -7.36 21.57 -15.60
CA GLU A 708 -8.37 20.65 -15.05
C GLU A 708 -9.09 19.81 -16.11
N LYS A 709 -9.29 20.34 -17.33
CA LYS A 709 -10.10 19.68 -18.36
C LYS A 709 -9.30 18.77 -19.27
N GLU A 710 -8.02 19.05 -19.48
CA GLU A 710 -7.13 18.19 -20.26
C GLU A 710 -6.67 17.02 -19.39
N ALA A 711 -6.79 15.79 -19.92
CA ALA A 711 -6.35 14.61 -19.19
C ALA A 711 -4.82 14.61 -18.97
N ASP A 712 -4.09 15.11 -19.97
CA ASP A 712 -2.63 15.20 -20.00
C ASP A 712 -2.17 16.59 -20.48
N PRO A 713 -2.28 17.64 -19.65
CA PRO A 713 -1.93 18.99 -20.08
C PRO A 713 -0.44 19.05 -20.46
N ARG A 714 -0.16 19.41 -21.71
CA ARG A 714 1.19 19.52 -22.28
C ARG A 714 1.93 20.75 -21.73
N ILE A 715 3.26 20.63 -21.61
CA ILE A 715 4.17 21.75 -21.40
C ILE A 715 5.49 21.56 -22.17
N ILE A 716 5.94 22.62 -22.84
CA ILE A 716 7.25 22.74 -23.48
C ILE A 716 7.97 23.97 -22.94
N ILE A 717 9.24 23.79 -22.57
CA ILE A 717 10.11 24.83 -22.03
C ILE A 717 11.25 25.07 -23.00
N THR A 718 11.40 26.30 -23.52
CA THR A 718 12.48 26.69 -24.44
C THR A 718 13.33 27.83 -23.87
N TYR A 719 14.55 28.02 -24.40
CA TYR A 719 15.50 29.04 -23.98
C TYR A 719 16.02 29.91 -25.14
N ASP A 720 16.26 31.20 -24.90
CA ASP A 720 16.99 32.14 -25.79
C ASP A 720 16.27 32.52 -27.10
N ASP A 721 14.94 32.66 -27.08
CA ASP A 721 14.05 32.92 -28.24
C ASP A 721 14.18 31.92 -29.39
N ASP A 722 14.98 30.89 -29.19
CA ASP A 722 15.31 29.87 -30.16
C ASP A 722 14.44 28.67 -29.85
N ASP A 723 13.42 28.47 -30.68
CA ASP A 723 12.53 27.31 -30.61
C ASP A 723 13.30 25.99 -30.74
N SER A 724 14.56 26.02 -31.22
CA SER A 724 15.42 24.85 -31.30
C SER A 724 16.13 24.49 -29.98
N LYS A 725 16.14 25.38 -28.98
CA LYS A 725 16.73 25.11 -27.65
C LYS A 725 15.68 24.69 -26.63
N ILE A 726 15.12 23.50 -26.83
CA ILE A 726 14.19 22.87 -25.89
C ILE A 726 14.96 22.45 -24.63
N LEU A 727 14.49 22.88 -23.45
CA LEU A 727 15.01 22.46 -22.15
C LEU A 727 14.25 21.24 -21.59
N PHE A 728 12.96 21.13 -21.90
CA PHE A 728 12.09 20.06 -21.42
C PHE A 728 10.78 20.02 -22.21
N LYS A 729 10.23 18.82 -22.40
CA LYS A 729 8.85 18.59 -22.85
C LYS A 729 8.19 17.47 -22.05
N GLY A 730 6.92 17.63 -21.72
CA GLY A 730 6.17 16.62 -20.98
C GLY A 730 4.74 17.01 -20.67
N ILE A 731 4.20 16.36 -19.65
CA ILE A 731 2.84 16.58 -19.15
C ILE A 731 2.89 17.20 -17.75
N ILE A 732 1.98 18.11 -17.47
CA ILE A 732 1.74 18.69 -16.15
C ILE A 732 0.94 17.67 -15.36
N ASN A 733 1.48 17.20 -14.24
CA ASN A 733 0.85 16.15 -13.43
C ASN A 733 0.13 16.70 -12.20
N ASP A 734 0.49 17.91 -11.77
CA ASP A 734 -0.12 18.57 -10.63
C ASP A 734 0.08 20.09 -10.74
N TYR A 735 -0.82 20.87 -10.16
CA TYR A 735 -0.73 22.32 -10.15
C TYR A 735 -1.49 22.93 -8.97
N ASN A 736 -1.10 24.15 -8.59
CA ASN A 736 -1.78 24.94 -7.57
C ASN A 736 -1.88 26.40 -8.03
N ILE A 737 -3.08 26.97 -7.96
CA ILE A 737 -3.32 28.40 -8.23
C ILE A 737 -3.90 29.03 -6.97
N ASP A 738 -3.09 29.89 -6.35
CA ASP A 738 -3.42 30.62 -5.12
C ASP A 738 -3.54 32.12 -5.38
N TYR A 739 -4.46 32.79 -4.71
CA TYR A 739 -4.53 34.25 -4.68
C TYR A 739 -3.93 34.78 -3.37
N LYS A 740 -2.78 35.45 -3.44
CA LYS A 740 -2.05 35.97 -2.27
C LYS A 740 -1.38 37.31 -2.62
N TYR A 741 -1.30 38.24 -1.67
CA TYR A 741 -0.67 39.56 -1.88
C TYR A 741 -1.19 40.33 -3.11
N PHE A 742 -2.50 40.28 -3.35
CA PHE A 742 -3.17 40.93 -4.48
C PHE A 742 -2.75 40.43 -5.88
N ASN A 743 -2.15 39.23 -5.99
CA ASN A 743 -1.78 38.62 -7.25
C ASN A 743 -2.13 37.12 -7.26
N TYR A 744 -2.34 36.54 -8.44
CA TYR A 744 -2.42 35.09 -8.61
C TYR A 744 -1.02 34.47 -8.74
N TYR A 745 -0.79 33.42 -7.97
CA TYR A 745 0.43 32.60 -7.98
C TYR A 745 0.10 31.22 -8.52
N LEU A 746 0.83 30.80 -9.55
CA LEU A 746 0.75 29.47 -10.14
C LEU A 746 2.02 28.69 -9.79
N GLU A 747 1.84 27.55 -9.15
CA GLU A 747 2.84 26.49 -9.00
C GLU A 747 2.41 25.30 -9.86
N LEU A 748 3.34 24.70 -10.60
CA LEU A 748 3.04 23.51 -11.40
C LEU A 748 4.21 22.53 -11.38
N TRP A 749 3.86 21.24 -11.43
CA TRP A 749 4.78 20.13 -11.55
C TRP A 749 4.53 19.42 -12.87
N ALA A 750 5.61 19.09 -13.57
CA ALA A 750 5.53 18.37 -14.82
C ALA A 750 6.54 17.23 -14.89
N VAL A 751 6.22 16.23 -15.70
CA VAL A 751 7.04 15.03 -15.91
C VAL A 751 7.11 14.73 -17.41
N SER A 752 8.27 14.33 -17.91
CA SER A 752 8.46 14.01 -19.34
C SER A 752 7.45 12.95 -19.82
N TYR A 753 7.14 12.92 -21.12
CA TYR A 753 6.17 11.98 -21.70
C TYR A 753 6.48 10.50 -21.41
N THR A 754 7.70 10.15 -21.00
CA THR A 754 8.03 8.79 -20.55
C THR A 754 7.18 8.29 -19.38
N ILE A 755 6.55 9.19 -18.61
CA ILE A 755 5.59 8.80 -17.55
C ILE A 755 4.33 8.11 -18.10
N LEU A 756 4.01 8.30 -19.38
CA LEU A 756 2.89 7.60 -20.03
C LEU A 756 3.12 6.08 -20.08
N LEU A 757 4.39 5.65 -20.11
CA LEU A 757 4.76 4.24 -20.09
C LEU A 757 4.54 3.56 -18.71
N ASP A 758 4.16 4.33 -17.68
CA ASP A 758 3.87 3.84 -16.32
C ASP A 758 2.38 3.64 -16.04
N ARG A 759 1.50 3.95 -17.00
CA ARG A 759 0.03 3.90 -16.81
C ARG A 759 -0.55 2.51 -16.73
N GLU A 760 -0.01 1.60 -17.53
CA GLU A 760 -0.50 0.24 -17.68
C GLU A 760 0.58 -0.75 -17.29
N ARG A 761 0.15 -1.87 -16.71
CA ARG A 761 1.03 -3.00 -16.39
C ARG A 761 0.68 -4.15 -17.31
N HIS A 762 1.70 -4.73 -17.93
CA HIS A 762 1.51 -5.81 -18.88
C HIS A 762 2.03 -7.13 -18.31
N THR A 763 1.50 -8.22 -18.86
CA THR A 763 2.05 -9.56 -18.68
C THR A 763 2.33 -10.16 -20.06
N ARG A 764 3.61 -10.25 -20.41
CA ARG A 764 4.08 -10.71 -21.74
C ARG A 764 5.29 -11.60 -21.61
N VAL A 765 5.40 -12.60 -22.48
CA VAL A 765 6.51 -13.55 -22.49
C VAL A 765 7.29 -13.46 -23.81
N TYR A 766 8.61 -13.49 -23.69
CA TYR A 766 9.55 -13.58 -24.80
C TYR A 766 10.35 -14.86 -24.64
N GLN A 767 10.03 -15.87 -25.46
CA GLN A 767 10.58 -17.22 -25.33
C GLN A 767 11.32 -17.73 -26.58
N ASN A 768 11.25 -16.98 -27.68
CA ASN A 768 11.92 -17.34 -28.92
C ASN A 768 13.41 -17.02 -28.83
N GLN A 769 14.26 -18.05 -28.88
CA GLN A 769 15.71 -17.93 -28.87
C GLN A 769 16.20 -17.01 -29.99
N GLY A 770 17.14 -16.12 -29.65
CA GLY A 770 17.69 -15.14 -30.58
C GLY A 770 16.87 -13.86 -30.72
N THR A 771 15.75 -13.71 -29.99
CA THR A 771 14.99 -12.45 -29.98
C THR A 771 15.88 -11.31 -29.44
N SER A 772 16.14 -10.30 -30.27
CA SER A 772 17.03 -9.19 -29.94
C SER A 772 16.32 -8.07 -29.16
N TYR A 773 17.11 -7.20 -28.52
CA TYR A 773 16.55 -6.02 -27.85
C TYR A 773 15.82 -5.10 -28.83
N ASN A 774 16.34 -4.93 -30.05
CA ASN A 774 15.69 -4.15 -31.10
C ASN A 774 14.31 -4.73 -31.45
N GLN A 775 14.19 -6.05 -31.57
CA GLN A 775 12.91 -6.69 -31.87
C GLN A 775 11.88 -6.47 -30.75
N VAL A 776 12.29 -6.60 -29.49
CA VAL A 776 11.41 -6.31 -28.34
C VAL A 776 11.02 -4.84 -28.31
N CYS A 777 11.98 -3.93 -28.45
CA CYS A 777 11.71 -2.49 -28.48
C CYS A 777 10.78 -2.11 -29.64
N GLN A 778 10.96 -2.67 -30.82
CA GLN A 778 10.10 -2.46 -31.97
C GLN A 778 8.68 -2.98 -31.74
N LYS A 779 8.52 -4.12 -31.06
CA LYS A 779 7.21 -4.64 -30.65
C LYS A 779 6.50 -3.65 -29.71
N LEU A 780 7.21 -3.10 -28.73
CA LEU A 780 6.67 -2.07 -27.83
C LEU A 780 6.31 -0.77 -28.59
N SER A 781 7.17 -0.31 -29.51
CA SER A 781 6.90 0.85 -30.35
C SER A 781 5.73 0.63 -31.33
N THR A 782 5.47 -0.59 -31.79
CA THR A 782 4.33 -0.87 -32.68
C THR A 782 3.00 -0.79 -31.92
N ALA A 783 3.01 -1.10 -30.62
CA ALA A 783 1.84 -0.92 -29.77
C ALA A 783 1.57 0.56 -29.42
N ASN A 784 2.55 1.45 -29.58
CA ASN A 784 2.42 2.88 -29.34
C ASN A 784 3.26 3.70 -30.34
N GLU A 785 2.64 4.23 -31.39
CA GLU A 785 3.33 4.95 -32.48
C GLU A 785 4.10 6.21 -32.04
N LYS A 786 3.75 6.78 -30.88
CA LYS A 786 4.48 7.92 -30.28
C LYS A 786 5.74 7.47 -29.53
N PHE A 787 5.98 6.17 -29.39
CA PHE A 787 7.03 5.61 -28.56
C PHE A 787 8.25 5.16 -29.37
N ASN A 788 9.40 5.79 -29.11
CA ASN A 788 10.65 5.57 -29.83
C ASN A 788 11.79 5.21 -28.86
N ILE A 789 12.41 4.05 -29.07
CA ILE A 789 13.63 3.64 -28.37
C ILE A 789 14.79 3.59 -29.36
N ASN A 790 15.89 4.28 -29.06
CA ASN A 790 17.10 4.28 -29.86
C ASN A 790 18.28 3.71 -29.09
N PHE A 791 19.15 2.97 -29.76
CA PHE A 791 20.41 2.50 -29.20
C PHE A 791 21.54 3.36 -29.73
N ALA A 792 22.38 3.89 -28.84
CA ALA A 792 23.54 4.70 -29.23
C ALA A 792 24.53 3.93 -30.12
N ARG A 793 24.62 2.61 -29.95
CA ARG A 793 25.35 1.69 -30.83
C ARG A 793 24.36 0.67 -31.37
N SER A 794 24.20 0.60 -32.69
CA SER A 794 23.29 -0.37 -33.32
C SER A 794 23.60 -1.82 -32.91
N SER A 795 24.88 -2.16 -32.69
CA SER A 795 25.29 -3.48 -32.21
C SER A 795 24.71 -3.87 -30.85
N ALA A 796 24.38 -2.90 -29.99
CA ALA A 796 23.77 -3.18 -28.68
C ALA A 796 22.31 -3.63 -28.80
N GLY A 797 21.57 -3.08 -29.78
CA GLY A 797 20.19 -3.48 -30.08
C GLY A 797 20.09 -4.87 -30.73
N GLU A 798 21.12 -5.29 -31.46
CA GLU A 798 21.19 -6.62 -32.09
C GLU A 798 21.61 -7.74 -31.12
N VAL A 799 21.99 -7.42 -29.89
CA VAL A 799 22.28 -8.43 -28.87
C VAL A 799 21.01 -9.26 -28.60
N PRO A 800 21.08 -10.60 -28.54
CA PRO A 800 19.93 -11.41 -28.14
C PRO A 800 19.55 -11.13 -26.67
N LEU A 801 18.32 -10.67 -26.45
CA LEU A 801 17.71 -10.62 -25.12
C LEU A 801 17.37 -12.04 -24.67
N VAL A 802 16.71 -12.81 -25.53
CA VAL A 802 16.43 -14.23 -25.29
C VAL A 802 17.63 -15.04 -25.76
N SER A 803 18.35 -15.62 -24.79
CA SER A 803 19.66 -16.26 -24.97
C SER A 803 19.80 -17.47 -24.05
N GLU A 804 20.93 -18.19 -24.09
CA GLU A 804 21.17 -19.30 -23.15
C GLU A 804 21.14 -18.85 -21.67
N GLN A 805 21.57 -17.61 -21.39
CA GLN A 805 21.57 -17.05 -20.04
C GLN A 805 20.16 -16.65 -19.57
N TYR A 806 19.36 -16.12 -20.50
CA TYR A 806 17.97 -15.71 -20.29
C TYR A 806 17.09 -16.40 -21.34
N PRO A 807 16.84 -17.70 -21.19
CA PRO A 807 16.16 -18.47 -22.23
C PRO A 807 14.66 -18.19 -22.30
N LEU A 808 14.17 -17.43 -21.33
CA LEU A 808 12.82 -16.94 -21.18
C LEU A 808 12.91 -15.58 -20.51
N VAL A 809 12.21 -14.58 -21.03
CA VAL A 809 12.09 -13.25 -20.40
C VAL A 809 10.62 -12.93 -20.23
N LEU A 810 10.21 -12.67 -18.99
CA LEU A 810 8.83 -12.37 -18.64
C LEU A 810 8.71 -10.91 -18.17
N GLN A 811 7.86 -10.12 -18.84
CA GLN A 811 7.32 -8.86 -18.30
C GLN A 811 6.15 -9.26 -17.40
N HIS A 812 6.27 -9.14 -16.08
CA HIS A 812 5.29 -9.69 -15.13
C HIS A 812 4.66 -8.61 -14.27
N LYS A 813 3.44 -8.18 -14.63
CA LYS A 813 2.77 -7.04 -13.98
C LYS A 813 3.68 -5.80 -13.89
N GLU A 814 4.56 -5.64 -14.88
CA GLU A 814 5.47 -4.51 -15.00
C GLU A 814 4.91 -3.53 -16.01
N THR A 815 5.08 -2.24 -15.75
CA THR A 815 4.85 -1.22 -16.76
C THR A 815 5.89 -1.33 -17.88
N ASP A 816 5.63 -0.74 -19.05
CA ASP A 816 6.63 -0.75 -20.13
C ASP A 816 7.90 -0.01 -19.68
N TRP A 817 7.77 1.07 -18.91
CA TRP A 817 8.92 1.75 -18.30
C TRP A 817 9.71 0.83 -17.33
N GLU A 818 9.04 0.16 -16.40
CA GLU A 818 9.68 -0.79 -15.47
C GLU A 818 10.41 -1.92 -16.23
N PHE A 819 9.78 -2.44 -17.29
CA PHE A 819 10.34 -3.50 -18.13
C PHE A 819 11.58 -3.04 -18.89
N ILE A 820 11.52 -1.89 -19.57
CA ILE A 820 12.64 -1.34 -20.34
C ILE A 820 13.82 -1.03 -19.40
N ASN A 821 13.55 -0.41 -18.25
CA ASN A 821 14.55 -0.18 -17.20
C ASN A 821 15.28 -1.47 -16.81
N ARG A 822 14.52 -2.56 -16.65
CA ARG A 822 15.08 -3.85 -16.26
C ARG A 822 15.91 -4.48 -17.36
N ILE A 823 15.40 -4.56 -18.58
CA ILE A 823 16.16 -5.20 -19.68
C ILE A 823 17.37 -4.34 -20.09
N ALA A 824 17.29 -3.01 -20.01
CA ALA A 824 18.45 -2.12 -20.24
C ALA A 824 19.59 -2.41 -19.24
N SER A 825 19.25 -2.73 -17.98
CA SER A 825 20.25 -3.11 -16.98
C SER A 825 20.94 -4.44 -17.28
N TYR A 826 20.30 -5.36 -18.02
CA TYR A 826 20.93 -6.62 -18.43
C TYR A 826 22.00 -6.41 -19.52
N LEU A 827 21.89 -5.34 -20.30
CA LEU A 827 22.88 -4.91 -21.29
C LEU A 827 24.02 -4.06 -20.71
N ASP A 828 23.97 -3.72 -19.42
CA ASP A 828 24.88 -2.77 -18.78
C ASP A 828 24.95 -1.42 -19.54
N GLN A 829 23.80 -0.97 -20.07
CA GLN A 829 23.67 0.30 -20.80
C GLN A 829 22.97 1.33 -19.93
N VAL A 830 23.33 2.61 -20.04
CA VAL A 830 22.55 3.69 -19.40
C VAL A 830 21.22 3.89 -20.13
N LEU A 831 20.15 4.17 -19.39
CA LEU A 831 18.85 4.54 -19.94
C LEU A 831 18.63 6.05 -19.78
N ILE A 832 18.39 6.75 -20.88
CA ILE A 832 18.26 8.21 -20.93
C ILE A 832 16.90 8.57 -21.51
N VAL A 833 16.21 9.50 -20.85
CA VAL A 833 15.03 10.15 -21.40
C VAL A 833 15.48 11.33 -22.26
N ASP A 834 15.10 11.35 -23.53
CA ASP A 834 15.43 12.41 -24.47
C ASP A 834 14.21 13.32 -24.70
N ASP A 835 14.00 14.22 -23.76
CA ASP A 835 12.88 15.17 -23.74
C ASP A 835 13.20 16.51 -24.42
N THR A 836 14.28 16.58 -25.21
CA THR A 836 14.69 17.80 -25.92
C THR A 836 14.88 17.62 -27.43
N LYS A 837 14.77 16.39 -27.93
CA LYS A 837 14.98 16.05 -29.35
C LYS A 837 14.11 16.84 -30.34
N ASP A 838 12.84 17.02 -30.01
CA ASP A 838 11.82 17.63 -30.88
C ASP A 838 10.67 18.15 -30.00
N ASP A 839 9.75 18.95 -30.55
CA ASP A 839 8.59 19.52 -29.84
C ASP A 839 7.30 18.69 -29.98
N ASN A 840 7.37 17.52 -30.61
CA ASN A 840 6.23 16.60 -30.70
C ASN A 840 6.01 15.88 -29.37
N GLU A 841 4.80 15.33 -29.18
CA GLU A 841 4.43 14.52 -28.02
C GLU A 841 4.98 13.08 -28.08
N THR A 842 6.19 12.93 -28.58
CA THR A 842 6.88 11.65 -28.71
C THR A 842 7.61 11.29 -27.42
N ILE A 843 7.58 10.01 -27.08
CA ILE A 843 8.36 9.42 -26.00
C ILE A 843 9.66 8.92 -26.61
N ASN A 844 10.75 9.66 -26.40
CA ASN A 844 12.08 9.27 -26.88
C ASN A 844 12.93 8.75 -25.72
N ILE A 845 13.41 7.52 -25.84
CA ILE A 845 14.35 6.89 -24.91
C ILE A 845 15.62 6.52 -25.67
N GLN A 846 16.78 6.80 -25.09
CA GLN A 846 18.06 6.34 -25.60
C GLN A 846 18.73 5.35 -24.64
N LEU A 847 19.22 4.23 -25.18
CA LEU A 847 20.10 3.29 -24.48
C LEU A 847 21.55 3.54 -24.88
N GLY A 848 22.39 3.84 -23.90
CA GLY A 848 23.80 4.21 -24.06
C GLY A 848 24.02 5.73 -24.17
N PHE A 849 25.25 6.18 -23.90
CA PHE A 849 25.64 7.59 -24.03
C PHE A 849 25.52 8.07 -25.48
N HIS A 850 25.19 9.35 -25.69
CA HIS A 850 25.11 9.93 -27.04
C HIS A 850 26.44 9.76 -27.79
N SER A 851 26.37 9.47 -29.09
CA SER A 851 27.54 9.20 -29.94
C SER A 851 28.30 10.44 -30.41
N ALA A 852 27.84 11.65 -30.04
CA ALA A 852 28.50 12.89 -30.38
C ALA A 852 29.89 13.01 -29.72
N GLN A 853 30.79 13.77 -30.36
CA GLN A 853 32.09 14.08 -29.76
C GLN A 853 31.91 14.84 -28.45
N ALA A 854 32.83 14.62 -27.51
CA ALA A 854 32.84 15.33 -26.25
C ALA A 854 33.02 16.83 -26.51
N VAL A 855 32.18 17.64 -25.86
CA VAL A 855 32.28 19.11 -25.94
C VAL A 855 33.06 19.62 -24.74
N GLU A 856 33.90 20.63 -24.94
CA GLU A 856 34.61 21.28 -23.84
C GLU A 856 33.62 21.85 -22.82
N LEU A 857 33.76 21.45 -21.56
CA LEU A 857 32.96 21.97 -20.46
C LEU A 857 33.75 23.06 -19.75
N ASN A 858 33.26 24.30 -19.82
CA ASN A 858 33.82 25.39 -19.01
C ASN A 858 33.45 25.18 -17.52
N ASN A 859 34.35 24.54 -16.74
CA ASN A 859 34.10 24.11 -15.37
C ASN A 859 34.94 24.88 -14.32
N ASP A 860 34.52 26.12 -14.00
CA ASP A 860 35.17 26.95 -12.97
C ASP A 860 35.05 26.39 -11.54
N ASN A 861 33.93 25.73 -11.22
CA ASN A 861 33.64 25.20 -9.89
C ASN A 861 33.22 23.73 -9.97
N TRP A 862 34.11 22.83 -9.55
CA TRP A 862 33.85 21.40 -9.57
C TRP A 862 34.48 20.67 -8.38
N ALA A 863 33.92 19.52 -8.03
CA ALA A 863 34.42 18.66 -6.97
C ALA A 863 34.50 17.20 -7.43
N LYS A 864 35.56 16.52 -7.00
CA LYS A 864 35.63 15.05 -7.04
C LYS A 864 34.90 14.49 -5.83
N CYS A 865 33.90 13.65 -6.06
CA CYS A 865 33.07 13.06 -5.02
C CYS A 865 33.23 11.53 -5.01
N LYS A 866 32.91 10.95 -3.87
CA LYS A 866 32.80 9.50 -3.68
C LYS A 866 31.51 9.22 -2.93
N ASP A 867 30.85 8.13 -3.29
CA ASP A 867 29.70 7.63 -2.55
C ASP A 867 29.74 6.09 -2.49
N THR A 868 29.04 5.53 -1.52
CA THR A 868 29.03 4.10 -1.24
C THR A 868 27.64 3.54 -1.54
N GLY A 869 27.53 2.81 -2.65
CA GLY A 869 26.31 2.14 -3.07
C GLY A 869 26.06 0.82 -2.32
N PRO A 870 24.99 0.10 -2.71
CA PRO A 870 24.67 -1.23 -2.17
C PRO A 870 25.88 -2.18 -2.20
N LYS A 871 25.98 -3.05 -1.20
CA LYS A 871 27.11 -4.00 -1.03
C LYS A 871 28.48 -3.33 -0.86
N ASN A 872 28.52 -2.10 -0.31
CA ASN A 872 29.76 -1.32 -0.09
C ASN A 872 30.55 -1.03 -1.37
N ILE A 873 29.88 -0.93 -2.52
CA ILE A 873 30.52 -0.57 -3.78
C ILE A 873 30.78 0.94 -3.76
N ILE A 874 32.05 1.32 -3.66
CA ILE A 874 32.46 2.72 -3.74
C ILE A 874 32.49 3.12 -5.22
N TYR A 875 31.73 4.15 -5.58
CA TYR A 875 31.76 4.74 -6.91
C TYR A 875 32.21 6.21 -6.85
N GLN A 876 33.02 6.59 -7.84
CA GLN A 876 33.58 7.93 -7.95
C GLN A 876 32.82 8.69 -9.04
N TYR A 877 32.44 9.93 -8.73
CA TYR A 877 31.79 10.83 -9.68
C TYR A 877 32.32 12.25 -9.45
N TYR A 878 31.99 13.13 -10.39
CA TYR A 878 32.38 14.53 -10.36
C TYR A 878 31.13 15.39 -10.35
N LYS A 879 31.15 16.49 -9.61
CA LYS A 879 30.08 17.48 -9.62
C LYS A 879 30.60 18.80 -10.14
N VAL A 880 29.88 19.41 -11.06
CA VAL A 880 30.10 20.78 -11.52
C VAL A 880 28.94 21.62 -10.99
N TYR A 881 29.27 22.69 -10.29
CA TYR A 881 28.30 23.57 -9.65
C TYR A 881 28.14 24.86 -10.45
N GLN A 882 26.91 25.35 -10.54
CA GLN A 882 26.60 26.67 -11.11
C GLN A 882 27.21 26.89 -12.50
N HIS A 883 27.09 25.92 -13.39
CA HIS A 883 27.49 26.12 -14.79
C HIS A 883 26.51 27.06 -15.49
N GLU A 884 26.99 28.21 -15.97
CA GLU A 884 26.19 29.28 -16.59
C GLU A 884 25.94 29.02 -18.08
N HIS A 885 24.67 28.86 -18.48
CA HIS A 885 24.32 28.56 -19.87
C HIS A 885 24.55 29.73 -20.84
N PHE A 886 24.57 31.00 -20.39
CA PHE A 886 24.83 32.14 -21.29
C PHE A 886 26.27 32.18 -21.84
N ARG A 887 27.19 31.39 -21.26
CA ARG A 887 28.59 31.26 -21.69
C ARG A 887 28.82 30.08 -22.64
N SER A 888 27.77 29.35 -23.01
CA SER A 888 27.79 28.10 -23.74
C SER A 888 26.81 28.14 -24.91
N ASP A 889 27.24 27.74 -26.11
CA ASP A 889 26.31 27.54 -27.24
C ASP A 889 25.43 26.28 -27.06
N HIS A 890 25.65 25.50 -25.99
CA HIS A 890 25.07 24.18 -25.78
C HIS A 890 24.27 24.10 -24.48
N VAL A 891 23.06 23.56 -24.57
CA VAL A 891 22.34 23.02 -23.41
C VAL A 891 22.84 21.58 -23.17
N PHE A 892 23.46 21.37 -22.01
CA PHE A 892 24.02 20.08 -21.61
C PHE A 892 22.90 19.12 -21.20
N GLU A 893 22.84 17.94 -21.82
CA GLU A 893 21.83 16.91 -21.57
C GLU A 893 22.43 15.68 -20.92
N VAL A 894 21.60 14.94 -20.18
CA VAL A 894 22.00 13.65 -19.63
C VAL A 894 22.39 12.71 -20.77
N GLY A 895 23.49 11.99 -20.61
CA GLY A 895 24.04 11.11 -21.64
C GLY A 895 24.98 11.79 -22.63
N LYS A 896 25.12 13.12 -22.64
CA LYS A 896 26.14 13.79 -23.47
C LYS A 896 27.52 13.60 -22.87
N LYS A 897 28.53 13.56 -23.73
CA LYS A 897 29.95 13.50 -23.37
C LYS A 897 30.52 14.91 -23.30
N VAL A 898 31.34 15.14 -22.28
CA VAL A 898 31.97 16.43 -22.03
C VAL A 898 33.43 16.25 -21.63
N GLU A 899 34.27 17.21 -21.99
CA GLU A 899 35.66 17.27 -21.52
C GLU A 899 35.72 18.11 -20.24
N LEU A 900 35.94 17.46 -19.09
CA LEU A 900 36.11 18.13 -17.81
C LEU A 900 37.58 18.50 -17.59
N LEU A 901 37.89 19.79 -17.41
CA LEU A 901 39.23 20.25 -17.07
C LEU A 901 39.55 19.93 -15.60
N ILE A 902 40.46 18.98 -15.35
CA ILE A 902 40.82 18.54 -14.00
C ILE A 902 42.11 19.18 -13.48
N ASP A 903 42.94 19.73 -14.37
CA ASP A 903 44.18 20.44 -14.02
C ASP A 903 44.38 21.65 -14.93
N HIS A 904 44.18 22.85 -14.37
CA HIS A 904 44.37 24.11 -15.08
C HIS A 904 45.84 24.41 -15.43
N LYS A 905 46.82 23.87 -14.69
CA LYS A 905 48.24 24.20 -14.92
C LYS A 905 48.78 23.50 -16.16
N ASN A 906 48.35 22.25 -16.37
CA ASN A 906 48.78 21.41 -17.48
C ASN A 906 47.72 21.30 -18.59
N ASN A 907 46.62 22.05 -18.47
CA ASN A 907 45.45 22.00 -19.36
C ASN A 907 44.94 20.56 -19.61
N THR A 908 44.88 19.75 -18.55
CA THR A 908 44.52 18.33 -18.67
C THR A 908 43.02 18.14 -18.53
N THR A 909 42.37 17.69 -19.60
CA THR A 909 40.95 17.34 -19.63
C THR A 909 40.71 15.84 -19.52
N VAL A 910 39.51 15.46 -19.10
CA VAL A 910 39.04 14.08 -19.04
C VAL A 910 37.65 13.99 -19.64
N GLU A 911 37.44 13.06 -20.58
CA GLU A 911 36.11 12.73 -21.08
C GLU A 911 35.24 12.14 -19.97
N MET A 912 34.06 12.73 -19.77
CA MET A 912 33.05 12.31 -18.81
C MET A 912 31.68 12.24 -19.49
N GLY A 913 30.84 11.32 -19.04
CA GLY A 913 29.42 11.30 -19.37
C GLY A 913 28.59 12.03 -18.31
N ILE A 914 27.61 12.82 -18.74
CA ILE A 914 26.63 13.46 -17.84
C ILE A 914 25.61 12.41 -17.39
N ILE A 915 25.49 12.15 -16.08
CA ILE A 915 24.55 11.17 -15.51
C ILE A 915 23.37 11.81 -14.77
N LYS A 916 23.52 13.07 -14.33
CA LYS A 916 22.44 13.89 -13.76
C LYS A 916 22.66 15.36 -14.14
N ASN A 917 21.59 16.06 -14.47
CA ASN A 917 21.59 17.50 -14.66
C ASN A 917 20.41 18.11 -13.89
N LYS A 918 20.71 19.08 -13.02
CA LYS A 918 19.70 19.93 -12.39
C LYS A 918 19.83 21.33 -12.98
N ILE A 919 18.85 21.75 -13.78
CA ILE A 919 18.79 23.07 -14.41
C ILE A 919 17.90 23.97 -13.55
N TYR A 920 18.35 25.16 -13.22
CA TYR A 920 17.56 26.10 -12.40
C TYR A 920 17.87 27.56 -12.70
N LEU A 921 16.95 28.44 -12.29
CA LEU A 921 17.14 29.89 -12.36
C LEU A 921 17.64 30.45 -11.03
N GLN A 922 18.66 31.30 -11.08
CA GLN A 922 19.12 32.09 -9.93
C GLN A 922 19.47 33.50 -10.40
N LYS A 923 18.83 34.53 -9.80
CA LYS A 923 19.03 35.95 -10.17
C LYS A 923 18.89 36.23 -11.68
N GLY A 924 17.97 35.55 -12.35
CA GLY A 924 17.71 35.69 -13.79
C GLY A 924 18.66 34.92 -14.72
N ILE A 925 19.67 34.23 -14.17
CA ILE A 925 20.62 33.43 -14.94
C ILE A 925 20.24 31.95 -14.84
N LEU A 926 20.30 31.24 -15.97
CA LEU A 926 20.08 29.80 -16.06
C LEU A 926 21.38 29.05 -15.73
N TYR A 927 21.32 28.21 -14.70
CA TYR A 927 22.43 27.42 -14.21
C TYR A 927 22.16 25.92 -14.37
N SER A 928 23.24 25.14 -14.50
CA SER A 928 23.23 23.68 -14.37
C SER A 928 24.14 23.21 -13.24
N GLU A 929 23.63 22.26 -12.46
CA GLU A 929 24.41 21.38 -11.60
C GLU A 929 24.55 20.02 -12.27
N LEU A 930 25.75 19.70 -12.73
CA LEU A 930 26.04 18.48 -13.46
C LEU A 930 26.68 17.45 -12.54
N THR A 931 26.19 16.21 -12.60
CA THR A 931 26.89 15.04 -12.05
C THR A 931 27.45 14.24 -13.21
N LEU A 932 28.75 13.99 -13.17
CA LEU A 932 29.53 13.41 -14.24
C LEU A 932 30.21 12.12 -13.77
N ALA A 933 30.32 11.15 -14.65
CA ALA A 933 31.09 9.93 -14.40
C ALA A 933 31.80 9.47 -15.67
N ARG A 934 32.94 8.80 -15.51
CA ARG A 934 33.59 8.11 -16.62
C ARG A 934 32.72 6.92 -17.04
N GLU A 935 32.50 6.75 -18.34
CA GLU A 935 31.67 5.67 -18.87
C GLU A 935 32.17 4.29 -18.38
N GLU A 936 33.49 4.06 -18.38
CA GLU A 936 34.10 2.82 -17.89
C GLU A 936 33.94 2.54 -16.38
N ASN A 937 33.57 3.56 -15.60
CA ASN A 937 33.36 3.44 -14.15
C ASN A 937 31.90 3.21 -13.78
N ILE A 938 30.98 3.31 -14.75
CA ILE A 938 29.56 3.07 -14.53
C ILE A 938 29.31 1.57 -14.63
N LYS A 939 28.87 0.97 -13.52
CA LYS A 939 28.42 -0.42 -13.48
C LYS A 939 26.95 -0.44 -13.12
N ILE A 940 26.10 -0.84 -14.07
CA ILE A 940 24.67 -0.94 -13.83
C ILE A 940 24.38 -2.26 -13.11
N LEU A 941 23.71 -2.17 -11.97
CA LEU A 941 23.21 -3.36 -11.28
C LEU A 941 21.93 -3.83 -11.96
N ASN A 942 21.83 -5.14 -12.23
CA ASN A 942 20.62 -5.75 -12.77
C ASN A 942 19.40 -5.41 -11.89
N LYS A 943 18.51 -4.57 -12.42
CA LYS A 943 17.27 -4.21 -11.75
C LYS A 943 16.40 -5.45 -11.59
N GLN A 944 15.70 -5.54 -10.47
CA GLN A 944 14.78 -6.62 -10.16
C GLN A 944 13.34 -6.15 -10.39
N ARG A 945 12.44 -7.06 -10.77
CA ARG A 945 11.01 -6.75 -10.88
C ARG A 945 10.45 -6.39 -9.52
N LYS A 946 9.46 -5.51 -9.50
CA LYS A 946 8.74 -5.14 -8.27
C LYS A 946 7.79 -6.25 -7.80
N PHE A 947 7.09 -6.88 -8.73
CA PHE A 947 6.18 -8.00 -8.44
C PHE A 947 6.90 -9.33 -8.58
N LEU A 948 6.85 -10.16 -7.53
CA LEU A 948 7.43 -11.49 -7.56
C LEU A 948 6.59 -12.43 -8.45
N MET A 949 7.27 -13.21 -9.28
CA MET A 949 6.68 -14.29 -10.09
C MET A 949 6.94 -15.68 -9.50
N GLU A 950 7.83 -15.78 -8.52
CA GLU A 950 8.12 -17.03 -7.81
C GLU A 950 6.85 -17.59 -7.18
N GLY A 951 6.60 -18.88 -7.38
CA GLY A 951 5.39 -19.55 -6.91
C GLY A 951 4.17 -19.38 -7.81
N ARG A 952 4.28 -18.68 -8.94
CA ARG A 952 3.17 -18.49 -9.89
C ARG A 952 3.25 -19.45 -11.06
N SER A 953 2.10 -19.73 -11.65
CA SER A 953 1.97 -20.48 -12.91
C SER A 953 1.23 -19.65 -13.95
N TYR A 954 1.53 -19.92 -15.21
CA TYR A 954 0.72 -19.47 -16.35
C TYR A 954 0.34 -20.68 -17.19
N ARG A 955 -0.91 -20.72 -17.66
CA ARG A 955 -1.35 -21.80 -18.53
C ARG A 955 -0.74 -21.65 -19.91
N ALA A 956 -0.40 -22.79 -20.49
CA ALA A 956 0.14 -22.88 -21.83
C ALA A 956 -0.32 -24.19 -22.47
N GLU A 957 -0.46 -24.18 -23.80
CA GLU A 957 -0.77 -25.36 -24.59
C GLU A 957 0.53 -26.05 -25.03
N VAL A 958 0.62 -27.36 -24.84
CA VAL A 958 1.77 -28.16 -25.28
C VAL A 958 1.78 -28.26 -26.81
N ARG A 959 2.85 -27.76 -27.43
CA ARG A 959 3.03 -27.76 -28.88
C ARG A 959 3.91 -28.90 -29.37
N GLU A 960 5.00 -29.17 -28.66
CA GLU A 960 5.90 -30.27 -28.97
C GLU A 960 6.48 -30.89 -27.70
N VAL A 961 6.83 -32.18 -27.77
CA VAL A 961 7.51 -32.93 -26.71
C VAL A 961 8.71 -33.65 -27.33
N ASN A 962 9.85 -33.65 -26.63
CA ASN A 962 11.07 -34.32 -27.11
C ASN A 962 11.52 -35.49 -26.23
N GLN A 963 12.49 -36.27 -26.74
CA GLN A 963 13.05 -37.44 -26.06
C GLN A 963 13.83 -37.12 -24.77
N LYS A 964 14.12 -35.84 -24.49
CA LYS A 964 14.78 -35.39 -23.24
C LYS A 964 13.79 -35.06 -22.12
N HIS A 965 12.51 -35.39 -22.29
CA HIS A 965 11.43 -35.05 -21.34
C HIS A 965 11.28 -33.54 -21.13
N GLN A 966 11.24 -32.82 -22.24
CA GLN A 966 10.95 -31.39 -22.28
C GLN A 966 9.79 -31.14 -23.24
N ALA A 967 9.08 -30.05 -23.02
CA ALA A 967 7.99 -29.59 -23.87
C ALA A 967 8.22 -28.15 -24.33
N GLN A 968 7.85 -27.85 -25.56
CA GLN A 968 7.61 -26.48 -26.01
C GLN A 968 6.14 -26.15 -25.81
N VAL A 969 5.85 -24.93 -25.39
CA VAL A 969 4.48 -24.51 -25.09
C VAL A 969 4.19 -23.12 -25.65
N SER A 970 2.92 -22.88 -25.97
CA SER A 970 2.41 -21.56 -26.32
C SER A 970 1.51 -21.07 -25.18
N PHE A 971 1.85 -19.94 -24.59
CA PHE A 971 1.09 -19.39 -23.47
C PHE A 971 -0.26 -18.85 -23.95
N ILE A 972 -1.32 -19.12 -23.18
CA ILE A 972 -2.70 -18.77 -23.57
C ILE A 972 -3.26 -17.57 -22.80
N ASP A 973 -2.79 -17.35 -21.57
CA ASP A 973 -3.32 -16.29 -20.68
C ASP A 973 -2.52 -14.97 -20.76
N ILE A 974 -1.41 -14.97 -21.50
CA ILE A 974 -0.47 -13.85 -21.58
C ILE A 974 0.00 -13.68 -23.01
N GLU A 975 0.42 -12.47 -23.37
CA GLU A 975 0.91 -12.21 -24.73
C GLU A 975 2.19 -13.01 -24.99
N ASP A 976 2.19 -13.78 -26.08
CA ASP A 976 3.25 -14.69 -26.48
C ASP A 976 3.45 -14.59 -28.00
N ASP A 977 4.70 -14.64 -28.46
CA ASP A 977 5.07 -14.62 -29.88
C ASP A 977 5.64 -15.94 -30.38
N TYR A 978 5.33 -17.04 -29.69
CA TYR A 978 5.74 -18.43 -29.98
C TYR A 978 6.04 -18.72 -31.46
N GLN A 979 7.27 -19.17 -31.72
CA GLN A 979 7.74 -19.72 -32.99
C GLN A 979 8.33 -21.11 -32.74
N THR A 980 7.75 -22.15 -33.34
CA THR A 980 8.11 -23.56 -33.09
C THR A 980 9.62 -23.84 -33.18
N ASP A 981 10.30 -23.26 -34.18
CA ASP A 981 11.73 -23.48 -34.43
C ASP A 981 12.63 -22.79 -33.39
N LYS A 982 12.12 -21.83 -32.61
CA LYS A 982 12.90 -21.00 -31.68
C LYS A 982 12.41 -21.05 -30.23
N ALA A 983 11.22 -21.56 -29.98
CA ALA A 983 10.60 -21.54 -28.66
C ALA A 983 11.40 -22.32 -27.61
N HIS A 984 11.30 -21.88 -26.36
CA HIS A 984 12.02 -22.47 -25.24
C HIS A 984 11.49 -23.87 -24.90
N TRP A 985 12.43 -24.79 -24.60
CA TRP A 985 12.13 -26.14 -24.13
C TRP A 985 12.02 -26.18 -22.60
N PHE A 986 10.80 -26.21 -22.09
CA PHE A 986 10.52 -26.32 -20.67
C PHE A 986 10.76 -27.74 -20.16
N PRO A 987 11.51 -27.94 -19.08
CA PRO A 987 11.63 -29.25 -18.45
C PRO A 987 10.29 -29.66 -17.82
N ILE A 988 9.95 -30.95 -17.97
CA ILE A 988 8.74 -31.54 -17.37
C ILE A 988 9.06 -32.00 -15.95
N ASP A 989 8.23 -31.57 -14.99
CA ASP A 989 8.35 -31.99 -13.60
C ASP A 989 8.02 -33.46 -13.41
N LYS A 990 8.82 -34.11 -12.57
CA LYS A 990 8.69 -35.53 -12.29
C LYS A 990 8.04 -35.72 -10.93
N PRO A 991 6.99 -36.55 -10.81
CA PRO A 991 6.42 -36.89 -9.51
C PRO A 991 7.40 -37.72 -8.65
N TYR A 992 8.35 -38.42 -9.27
CA TYR A 992 9.42 -39.18 -8.61
C TYR A 992 10.62 -39.34 -9.54
N THR A 993 11.83 -39.61 -9.01
CA THR A 993 13.10 -39.65 -9.78
C THR A 993 13.06 -40.53 -11.03
N ALA A 994 12.32 -41.64 -10.99
CA ALA A 994 12.19 -42.61 -12.08
C ALA A 994 10.77 -42.70 -12.68
N ALA A 995 9.88 -41.75 -12.36
CA ALA A 995 8.53 -41.69 -12.90
C ALA A 995 8.46 -40.59 -13.96
N TYR A 996 8.24 -40.99 -15.21
CA TYR A 996 8.13 -40.09 -16.36
C TYR A 996 6.72 -40.17 -16.91
N SER A 997 6.00 -39.06 -16.82
CA SER A 997 4.68 -38.89 -17.42
C SER A 997 4.74 -37.62 -18.25
N SER A 998 4.84 -37.79 -19.56
CA SER A 998 4.79 -36.67 -20.49
C SER A 998 3.34 -36.25 -20.70
N PRO A 999 3.04 -34.94 -20.78
CA PRO A 999 1.79 -34.51 -21.37
C PRO A 999 1.75 -34.87 -22.85
N ASP A 1000 0.54 -34.93 -23.39
CA ASP A 1000 0.29 -35.10 -24.82
C ASP A 1000 0.31 -33.73 -25.52
N ILE A 1001 0.53 -33.74 -26.83
CA ILE A 1001 0.45 -32.52 -27.66
C ILE A 1001 -1.01 -32.03 -27.66
N GLY A 1002 -1.21 -30.75 -27.37
CA GLY A 1002 -2.53 -30.12 -27.21
C GLY A 1002 -3.01 -30.04 -25.75
N ASP A 1003 -2.33 -30.69 -24.80
CA ASP A 1003 -2.69 -30.57 -23.39
C ASP A 1003 -2.48 -29.12 -22.89
N ILE A 1004 -3.41 -28.65 -22.06
CA ILE A 1004 -3.24 -27.42 -21.29
C ILE A 1004 -2.47 -27.75 -20.00
N VAL A 1005 -1.37 -27.05 -19.80
CA VAL A 1005 -0.44 -27.26 -18.70
C VAL A 1005 -0.09 -25.96 -17.99
N ASP A 1006 0.32 -26.08 -16.74
CA ASP A 1006 0.85 -24.97 -15.95
C ASP A 1006 2.37 -24.88 -16.06
N ILE A 1007 2.86 -23.76 -16.58
CA ILE A 1007 4.27 -23.38 -16.49
C ILE A 1007 4.52 -22.67 -15.17
N TYR A 1008 5.17 -23.37 -14.25
CA TYR A 1008 5.45 -22.94 -12.89
C TYR A 1008 6.81 -22.26 -12.77
N PHE A 1009 6.83 -21.04 -12.24
CA PHE A 1009 8.04 -20.24 -12.02
C PHE A 1009 8.59 -20.49 -10.61
N ARG A 1010 9.59 -21.37 -10.51
CA ARG A 1010 10.17 -21.82 -9.23
C ARG A 1010 11.01 -20.78 -8.49
N ASN A 1011 11.45 -19.74 -9.19
CA ASN A 1011 12.42 -18.76 -8.70
C ASN A 1011 12.19 -17.42 -9.42
N LYS A 1012 12.84 -16.36 -8.91
CA LYS A 1012 12.94 -15.03 -9.49
C LYS A 1012 13.62 -14.99 -10.88
N ASN A 1013 14.36 -16.03 -11.25
CA ASN A 1013 14.94 -16.21 -12.59
C ASN A 1013 14.08 -17.19 -13.42
N GLU A 1014 13.58 -16.71 -14.55
CA GLU A 1014 12.69 -17.40 -15.49
C GLU A 1014 13.27 -18.71 -16.03
N LYS A 1015 14.60 -18.85 -16.09
CA LYS A 1015 15.25 -20.07 -16.61
C LYS A 1015 14.92 -21.34 -15.82
N TYR A 1016 14.39 -21.19 -14.61
CA TYR A 1016 13.95 -22.29 -13.75
C TYR A 1016 12.45 -22.57 -13.85
N ALA A 1017 11.77 -22.00 -14.85
CA ALA A 1017 10.39 -22.33 -15.15
C ALA A 1017 10.27 -23.79 -15.59
N THR A 1018 9.26 -24.49 -15.08
CA THR A 1018 9.04 -25.92 -15.35
C THR A 1018 7.58 -26.20 -15.64
N LEU A 1019 7.31 -27.21 -16.44
CA LEU A 1019 5.95 -27.71 -16.65
C LEU A 1019 5.56 -28.58 -15.46
N LYS A 1020 4.50 -28.21 -14.72
CA LYS A 1020 4.15 -28.83 -13.42
C LYS A 1020 2.94 -29.75 -13.46
N SER A 1021 1.81 -29.28 -13.97
CA SER A 1021 0.52 -29.98 -13.95
C SER A 1021 -0.19 -29.81 -15.29
N SER A 1022 -0.92 -30.83 -15.72
CA SER A 1022 -1.97 -30.67 -16.73
C SER A 1022 -3.27 -30.27 -16.04
N THR A 1023 -4.00 -29.32 -16.63
CA THR A 1023 -5.33 -28.92 -16.14
C THR A 1023 -6.40 -29.46 -17.10
N THR A 1024 -7.51 -29.92 -16.52
CA THR A 1024 -8.71 -30.30 -17.29
C THR A 1024 -9.60 -29.07 -17.39
N ASP A 1025 -9.11 -28.02 -18.06
CA ASP A 1025 -9.86 -26.78 -18.28
C ASP A 1025 -10.80 -26.85 -19.49
N GLU A 1026 -10.66 -27.89 -20.31
CA GLU A 1026 -11.74 -28.22 -21.24
C GLU A 1026 -12.94 -28.67 -20.41
N ALA A 1027 -14.14 -28.16 -20.75
CA ALA A 1027 -15.41 -28.60 -20.21
C ALA A 1027 -15.77 -30.06 -20.60
N ARG A 1028 -14.76 -30.94 -20.71
CA ARG A 1028 -14.91 -32.39 -20.78
C ARG A 1028 -15.50 -32.85 -19.47
N GLU A 1029 -16.77 -33.21 -19.49
CA GLU A 1029 -17.38 -33.93 -18.39
C GLU A 1029 -16.56 -35.20 -18.12
N ILE A 1030 -15.87 -35.22 -16.99
CA ILE A 1030 -15.19 -36.42 -16.53
C ILE A 1030 -16.31 -37.36 -16.05
N GLU A 1031 -16.78 -38.24 -16.94
CA GLU A 1031 -17.81 -39.24 -16.64
C GLU A 1031 -17.38 -40.27 -15.58
N GLN A 1032 -16.12 -40.21 -15.12
CA GLN A 1032 -15.55 -41.12 -14.15
C GLN A 1032 -15.84 -40.70 -12.71
N ASN A 1033 -16.22 -41.68 -11.88
CA ASN A 1033 -16.41 -41.47 -10.44
C ASN A 1033 -15.09 -41.00 -9.78
N PRO A 1034 -15.06 -39.86 -9.06
CA PRO A 1034 -13.85 -39.36 -8.38
C PRO A 1034 -13.22 -40.33 -7.37
N ALA A 1035 -14.01 -41.30 -6.85
CA ALA A 1035 -13.49 -42.35 -5.98
C ALA A 1035 -12.60 -43.37 -6.73
N ASP A 1036 -12.72 -43.44 -8.06
CA ASP A 1036 -11.93 -44.32 -8.91
C ASP A 1036 -10.61 -43.65 -9.29
N LYS A 1037 -9.49 -44.22 -8.85
CA LYS A 1037 -8.15 -43.75 -9.23
C LYS A 1037 -7.74 -44.45 -10.52
N THR A 1038 -7.61 -43.70 -11.61
CA THR A 1038 -7.27 -44.27 -12.93
C THR A 1038 -6.00 -43.69 -13.55
N ILE A 1039 -5.21 -44.57 -14.15
CA ILE A 1039 -4.09 -44.24 -15.04
C ILE A 1039 -4.43 -44.82 -16.41
N ARG A 1040 -4.49 -43.95 -17.42
CA ARG A 1040 -4.77 -44.33 -18.81
C ARG A 1040 -3.61 -43.91 -19.71
N THR A 1041 -3.21 -44.77 -20.63
CA THR A 1041 -2.24 -44.40 -21.67
C THR A 1041 -2.95 -43.87 -22.92
N PRO A 1042 -2.29 -43.07 -23.77
CA PRO A 1042 -2.87 -42.63 -25.04
C PRO A 1042 -3.29 -43.79 -25.95
N GLY A 1043 -2.63 -44.95 -25.80
CA GLY A 1043 -2.98 -46.19 -26.51
C GLY A 1043 -4.20 -46.93 -25.96
N GLY A 1044 -4.86 -46.43 -24.90
CA GLY A 1044 -6.12 -46.98 -24.38
C GLY A 1044 -6.00 -48.01 -23.25
N TYR A 1045 -4.80 -48.30 -22.74
CA TYR A 1045 -4.61 -49.20 -21.60
C TYR A 1045 -4.98 -48.51 -20.29
N ILE A 1046 -5.61 -49.24 -19.37
CA ILE A 1046 -6.19 -48.67 -18.14
C ILE A 1046 -5.73 -49.47 -16.91
N ILE A 1047 -5.32 -48.75 -15.87
CA ILE A 1047 -5.25 -49.25 -14.49
C ILE A 1047 -6.25 -48.43 -13.68
N LYS A 1048 -7.17 -49.08 -12.98
CA LYS A 1048 -8.24 -48.46 -12.18
C LYS A 1048 -8.28 -49.09 -10.80
N LEU A 1049 -8.26 -48.27 -9.75
CA LEU A 1049 -8.38 -48.70 -8.35
C LEU A 1049 -9.63 -48.04 -7.77
N ASN A 1050 -10.55 -48.83 -7.24
CA ASN A 1050 -11.75 -48.36 -6.57
C ASN A 1050 -11.92 -49.03 -5.20
N ASN A 1051 -12.97 -48.69 -4.45
CA ASN A 1051 -13.19 -49.20 -3.08
C ASN A 1051 -13.50 -50.71 -2.99
N GLY A 1052 -13.82 -51.36 -4.10
CA GLY A 1052 -14.18 -52.77 -4.18
C GLY A 1052 -13.22 -53.63 -5.02
N SER A 1053 -12.47 -53.03 -5.95
CA SER A 1053 -11.60 -53.77 -6.87
C SER A 1053 -10.38 -53.00 -7.38
N ILE A 1054 -9.34 -53.76 -7.75
CA ILE A 1054 -8.26 -53.33 -8.64
C ILE A 1054 -8.54 -53.91 -10.02
N TYR A 1055 -8.55 -53.06 -11.03
CA TYR A 1055 -8.94 -53.38 -12.40
C TYR A 1055 -7.83 -52.97 -13.37
N ILE A 1056 -7.36 -53.88 -14.21
CA ILE A 1056 -6.36 -53.63 -15.25
C ILE A 1056 -6.92 -54.13 -16.58
N ALA A 1057 -6.96 -53.28 -17.60
CA ALA A 1057 -7.52 -53.63 -18.90
C ALA A 1057 -6.69 -53.15 -20.09
N SER A 1058 -6.75 -53.93 -21.17
CA SER A 1058 -6.36 -53.51 -22.51
C SER A 1058 -7.38 -52.52 -23.10
N PRO A 1059 -7.07 -51.90 -24.25
CA PRO A 1059 -8.06 -51.14 -25.01
C PRO A 1059 -9.31 -52.00 -25.27
N GLU A 1060 -10.48 -51.36 -25.22
CA GLU A 1060 -11.80 -52.00 -25.44
C GLU A 1060 -12.13 -53.20 -24.51
N GLU A 1061 -11.41 -53.35 -23.39
CA GLU A 1061 -11.59 -54.44 -22.41
C GLU A 1061 -11.42 -55.86 -23.00
N GLU A 1062 -10.65 -56.01 -24.08
CA GLU A 1062 -10.38 -57.33 -24.70
C GLU A 1062 -9.67 -58.32 -23.75
N ALA A 1063 -8.84 -57.80 -22.84
CA ALA A 1063 -8.22 -58.52 -21.75
C ALA A 1063 -8.33 -57.73 -20.45
N VAL A 1064 -8.79 -58.39 -19.39
CA VAL A 1064 -9.10 -57.77 -18.09
C VAL A 1064 -8.57 -58.63 -16.95
N LEU A 1065 -7.98 -57.98 -15.95
CA LEU A 1065 -7.69 -58.53 -14.63
C LEU A 1065 -8.44 -57.69 -13.59
N GLU A 1066 -9.34 -58.35 -12.85
CA GLU A 1066 -10.09 -57.77 -11.75
C GLU A 1066 -9.79 -58.51 -10.44
N ILE A 1067 -9.43 -57.77 -9.40
CA ILE A 1067 -9.09 -58.28 -8.07
C ILE A 1067 -10.04 -57.64 -7.07
N THR A 1068 -10.84 -58.46 -6.37
CA THR A 1068 -11.76 -58.05 -5.30
C THR A 1068 -11.36 -58.72 -3.97
N ALA A 1069 -12.07 -58.41 -2.88
CA ALA A 1069 -11.86 -59.07 -1.58
C ALA A 1069 -12.20 -60.58 -1.60
N GLU A 1070 -13.15 -60.99 -2.45
CA GLU A 1070 -13.68 -62.35 -2.46
C GLU A 1070 -13.18 -63.18 -3.66
N GLU A 1071 -12.79 -62.51 -4.76
CA GLU A 1071 -12.38 -63.15 -6.01
C GLU A 1071 -11.26 -62.42 -6.77
N ILE A 1072 -10.41 -63.18 -7.46
CA ILE A 1072 -9.53 -62.71 -8.54
C ILE A 1072 -10.06 -63.28 -9.85
N LYS A 1073 -10.35 -62.42 -10.83
CA LYS A 1073 -10.91 -62.78 -12.12
C LYS A 1073 -10.01 -62.27 -13.25
N MET A 1074 -9.64 -63.15 -14.16
CA MET A 1074 -8.90 -62.83 -15.38
C MET A 1074 -9.73 -63.28 -16.57
N THR A 1075 -9.96 -62.39 -17.54
CA THR A 1075 -10.69 -62.68 -18.77
C THR A 1075 -9.91 -62.19 -19.97
N SER A 1076 -9.85 -63.01 -21.03
CA SER A 1076 -9.32 -62.62 -22.33
C SER A 1076 -10.02 -63.43 -23.42
N SER A 1077 -10.80 -62.75 -24.26
CA SER A 1077 -11.66 -63.39 -25.25
C SER A 1077 -12.55 -64.48 -24.62
N ASP A 1078 -12.51 -65.73 -25.10
CA ASP A 1078 -13.27 -66.87 -24.56
C ASP A 1078 -12.65 -67.51 -23.31
N ASN A 1079 -11.48 -67.04 -22.86
CA ASN A 1079 -10.77 -67.61 -21.71
C ASN A 1079 -11.09 -66.86 -20.43
N GLN A 1080 -11.32 -67.61 -19.36
CA GLN A 1080 -11.62 -67.09 -18.03
C GLN A 1080 -10.93 -67.91 -16.95
N VAL A 1081 -10.37 -67.22 -15.96
CA VAL A 1081 -9.86 -67.80 -14.71
C VAL A 1081 -10.48 -67.04 -13.54
N VAL A 1082 -11.05 -67.75 -12.58
CA VAL A 1082 -11.64 -67.17 -11.36
C VAL A 1082 -11.09 -67.90 -10.13
N ILE A 1083 -10.53 -67.16 -9.18
CA ILE A 1083 -9.98 -67.69 -7.94
C ILE A 1083 -10.79 -67.11 -6.79
N LYS A 1084 -11.39 -67.97 -5.96
CA LYS A 1084 -12.23 -67.65 -4.80
C LYS A 1084 -11.79 -68.41 -3.57
N LYS A 1085 -12.31 -68.04 -2.39
CA LYS A 1085 -12.02 -68.76 -1.14
C LYS A 1085 -12.39 -70.25 -1.23
N GLY A 1086 -11.36 -71.10 -1.36
CA GLY A 1086 -11.52 -72.55 -1.43
C GLY A 1086 -11.96 -73.10 -2.78
N GLU A 1087 -11.91 -72.28 -3.83
CA GLU A 1087 -12.33 -72.65 -5.20
C GLU A 1087 -11.49 -71.95 -6.29
N ILE A 1088 -11.09 -72.68 -7.33
CA ILE A 1088 -10.47 -72.12 -8.55
C ILE A 1088 -11.24 -72.65 -9.76
N GLU A 1089 -11.71 -71.76 -10.62
CA GLU A 1089 -12.38 -72.09 -11.88
C GLU A 1089 -11.53 -71.63 -13.08
N LEU A 1090 -11.47 -72.48 -14.09
CA LEU A 1090 -10.80 -72.28 -15.37
C LEU A 1090 -11.82 -72.60 -16.46
N LYS A 1091 -11.97 -71.73 -17.45
CA LYS A 1091 -12.90 -71.93 -18.55
C LYS A 1091 -12.31 -71.41 -19.86
N ASN A 1092 -12.52 -72.15 -20.94
CA ASN A 1092 -12.37 -71.66 -22.30
C ASN A 1092 -13.54 -72.16 -23.16
N GLU A 1093 -13.50 -71.94 -24.48
CA GLU A 1093 -14.57 -72.31 -25.43
C GLU A 1093 -15.04 -73.78 -25.30
N LYS A 1094 -14.14 -74.72 -24.99
CA LYS A 1094 -14.42 -76.18 -25.01
C LYS A 1094 -14.07 -76.90 -23.71
N GLY A 1095 -13.34 -76.27 -22.80
CA GLY A 1095 -12.77 -76.85 -21.60
C GLY A 1095 -13.19 -76.08 -20.36
N TYR A 1096 -13.44 -76.81 -19.27
CA TYR A 1096 -13.67 -76.24 -17.96
C TYR A 1096 -12.92 -77.05 -16.90
N GLY A 1097 -12.48 -76.37 -15.85
CA GLY A 1097 -11.87 -76.98 -14.68
C GLY A 1097 -12.31 -76.23 -13.43
N LYS A 1098 -12.67 -76.95 -12.39
CA LYS A 1098 -13.05 -76.40 -11.09
C LYS A 1098 -12.34 -77.19 -10.00
N LEU A 1099 -11.53 -76.53 -9.19
CA LEU A 1099 -10.85 -77.13 -8.04
C LEU A 1099 -11.50 -76.57 -6.77
N SER A 1100 -12.17 -77.39 -5.97
CA SER A 1100 -12.78 -76.97 -4.69
C SER A 1100 -12.50 -77.95 -3.56
N LYS A 1101 -12.72 -77.51 -2.31
CA LYS A 1101 -12.63 -78.39 -1.12
C LYS A 1101 -13.60 -79.58 -1.15
N THR A 1102 -14.76 -79.41 -1.77
CA THR A 1102 -15.80 -80.45 -1.86
C THR A 1102 -15.61 -81.40 -3.03
N GLY A 1103 -14.77 -81.03 -3.99
CA GLY A 1103 -14.60 -81.77 -5.24
C GLY A 1103 -13.83 -80.98 -6.30
N SER A 1104 -13.07 -81.69 -7.12
CA SER A 1104 -12.40 -81.11 -8.29
C SER A 1104 -12.96 -81.73 -9.57
N GLU A 1105 -13.24 -80.95 -10.60
CA GLU A 1105 -13.64 -81.46 -11.91
C GLU A 1105 -12.83 -80.82 -13.03
N ILE A 1106 -12.60 -81.59 -14.10
CA ILE A 1106 -12.04 -81.09 -15.35
C ILE A 1106 -12.76 -81.76 -16.51
N GLY A 1107 -13.19 -80.98 -17.51
CA GLY A 1107 -13.95 -81.50 -18.63
C GLY A 1107 -13.64 -80.79 -19.93
N PHE A 1108 -13.86 -81.51 -21.03
CA PHE A 1108 -13.76 -81.02 -22.39
C PHE A 1108 -15.02 -81.44 -23.14
N GLY A 1109 -15.87 -80.47 -23.49
CA GLY A 1109 -17.20 -80.71 -24.07
C GLY A 1109 -18.10 -81.54 -23.15
N LYS A 1110 -18.59 -82.68 -23.65
CA LYS A 1110 -19.47 -83.60 -22.88
C LYS A 1110 -18.72 -84.54 -21.93
N LYS A 1111 -17.39 -84.65 -22.05
CA LYS A 1111 -16.57 -85.58 -21.24
C LYS A 1111 -16.01 -84.85 -20.03
N LYS A 1112 -16.12 -85.43 -18.83
CA LYS A 1112 -15.58 -84.85 -17.61
C LYS A 1112 -15.00 -85.88 -16.64
N VAL A 1113 -14.06 -85.42 -15.83
CA VAL A 1113 -13.44 -86.19 -14.75
C VAL A 1113 -13.75 -85.45 -13.46
N GLU A 1114 -14.43 -86.12 -12.53
CA GLU A 1114 -14.72 -85.61 -11.19
C GLU A 1114 -13.83 -86.34 -10.15
N ILE A 1115 -13.29 -85.60 -9.20
CA ILE A 1115 -12.44 -86.07 -8.10
C ILE A 1115 -13.05 -85.60 -6.79
N ASN A 1116 -13.72 -86.50 -6.07
CA ASN A 1116 -14.42 -86.20 -4.81
C ASN A 1116 -13.89 -87.11 -3.69
N ASN A 1117 -13.38 -86.54 -2.60
CA ASN A 1117 -12.83 -87.29 -1.45
C ASN A 1117 -11.84 -88.42 -1.86
N GLY A 1118 -10.95 -88.14 -2.82
CA GLY A 1118 -9.96 -89.10 -3.33
C GLY A 1118 -10.49 -90.15 -4.32
N LYS A 1119 -11.78 -90.12 -4.68
CA LYS A 1119 -12.35 -91.00 -5.71
C LYS A 1119 -12.44 -90.28 -7.04
N VAL A 1120 -11.93 -90.92 -8.11
CA VAL A 1120 -11.97 -90.41 -9.48
C VAL A 1120 -13.13 -91.06 -10.24
N LYS A 1121 -13.98 -90.26 -10.89
CA LYS A 1121 -15.10 -90.70 -11.72
C LYS A 1121 -15.01 -90.06 -13.11
N PHE A 1122 -15.05 -90.89 -14.15
CA PHE A 1122 -15.09 -90.46 -15.56
C PHE A 1122 -16.54 -90.46 -16.03
N ILE A 1123 -17.00 -89.36 -16.64
CA ILE A 1123 -18.38 -89.14 -17.14
C ILE A 1123 -18.33 -88.73 -18.61
#